data_AF-A0A7D3VQX9-F1
#
_entry.id   AF-A0A7D3VQX9-F1
#
_cell.length_a   1.000
_cell.length_b   1.000
_cell.length_c   1.000
_cell.angle_alpha   90.00
_cell.angle_beta   90.00
_cell.angle_gamma   90.00
#
_symmetry.space_group_name_H-M   'P 1'
#
loop_
_entity.id
_entity.type
_entity.pdbx_description
1 polymer ?
#
loop_
_entity_poly.entity_id
_entity_poly.type
_entity_poly.pdbx_seq_one_letter_code
_entity_poly.pdbx_strand_id
1 'polypeptide(L)'
;MSWQRGYRALGLEASWNAPLTLLDDVDASFAGERTLYGLPFRFGTDLDGASLVRVTRDAPAVIPVDEDCHWILFAHAIEEPSLFEGAPVGETVARYTLRYADGGAESVPVRQRFEIGPTPRLWEGRPLPLDWGQTPFLALPDAQHRLMHRTCGRYDAAGARYVDIDDPQARSPYVLPYRFYLWPWRNPHPGRRAAALEIESAGPAVLIGAITLSRLDEEPFGRTVSRELIFSLAGGSVDEDVAVTVDRGTATYAYRTVDDASLSTPPAWGGATSERTGYVRVAATPSATVSLDVAGTVKARFTWGDLLEQGRITTEDGTEWRLTEPGRAWIKGTVVDAATGEPLTCRLHFHTPDGVPLAPYGHHAHINSDGNTWNLDVGGDVRLGQRTYAYVDGEFEGWLPHGRVVVEAAHGFDYVPLREELTIRPGQRTLELRLERFHDPEADGYVAGDTHVHFVSTHGAELEARGEGVRVTNLLLSQWGHLHTNVEDFTGHPHTSADGATHVHTGQENRTAMLGHINLLGLRAPIRPWCTGGAEESDLGGGLETTLAHWADECHAQGGTVLLAHFPVPNGEAAALIATGRLDGVEMIAYDDYNITQYYRYLNAGYRLTLVGGTDKMSSEVPIGLVRTYARVPDPAAMDYWDWCEAVRSGDTVVTSGPHLRLSVDDAPPGSVLTGAGGRTVHGAAEFRSIFPIDRLEIVVNGAVAESRRWDEPVLTGALGFDLRVEESSWVAARCYGPGDGIARHRDVWERPIMAHTSPVYLAAGDAYRRTDGDVLAEMLHLIDGVEEHIRSRARTAWPGPVDHRHGTSDHTRYLLAPLDEARQAIRASSTTGEPDPAADRRRR
;
A
#
# COMPACT_ATOMS: atom_id res chain seq x y z
N MET A 1 51.17 -10.48 -2.05
CA MET A 1 49.78 -10.09 -2.38
C MET A 1 49.80 -9.26 -3.66
N SER A 2 48.88 -9.50 -4.59
CA SER A 2 48.80 -8.77 -5.87
C SER A 2 47.91 -7.53 -5.75
N TRP A 3 48.17 -6.52 -6.58
CA TRP A 3 47.28 -5.37 -6.73
C TRP A 3 45.99 -5.82 -7.42
N GLN A 4 44.84 -5.62 -6.77
CA GLN A 4 43.52 -5.88 -7.31
C GLN A 4 42.88 -4.54 -7.67
N ARG A 5 42.76 -4.25 -8.98
CA ARG A 5 42.11 -3.04 -9.50
C ARG A 5 42.58 -1.75 -8.81
N GLY A 6 43.89 -1.62 -8.61
CA GLY A 6 44.51 -0.44 -8.00
C GLY A 6 44.57 -0.43 -6.47
N TYR A 7 44.05 -1.46 -5.79
CA TYR A 7 44.12 -1.60 -4.33
C TYR A 7 44.91 -2.85 -3.91
N ARG A 8 45.54 -2.81 -2.73
CA ARG A 8 46.28 -3.96 -2.20
C ARG A 8 46.28 -3.95 -0.67
N ALA A 9 45.88 -5.06 -0.05
CA ALA A 9 46.09 -5.28 1.37
C ALA A 9 47.59 -5.35 1.70
N LEU A 10 48.02 -4.60 2.70
CA LEU A 10 49.39 -4.62 3.22
C LEU A 10 49.57 -5.81 4.16
N GLY A 11 50.69 -6.53 4.04
CA GLY A 11 51.02 -7.64 4.94
C GLY A 11 51.47 -7.11 6.30
N LEU A 12 50.75 -7.48 7.36
CA LEU A 12 51.03 -7.06 8.73
C LEU A 12 51.59 -8.18 9.62
N GLU A 13 51.89 -9.36 9.05
CA GLU A 13 52.25 -10.56 9.80
C GLU A 13 53.51 -10.38 10.66
N ALA A 14 54.47 -9.58 10.18
CA ALA A 14 55.69 -9.26 10.93
C ALA A 14 55.47 -8.21 12.03
N SER A 15 54.32 -7.54 12.04
CA SER A 15 53.96 -6.45 12.96
C SER A 15 52.90 -6.86 13.99
N TRP A 16 52.21 -8.00 13.82
CA TRP A 16 51.22 -8.49 14.76
C TRP A 16 51.84 -8.77 16.14
N ASN A 17 51.16 -8.32 17.19
CA ASN A 17 51.66 -8.44 18.57
C ASN A 17 50.56 -8.69 19.62
N ALA A 18 49.29 -8.82 19.20
CA ALA A 18 48.16 -9.04 20.08
C ALA A 18 47.07 -9.93 19.43
N PRO A 19 46.22 -10.61 20.23
CA PRO A 19 45.21 -11.51 19.71
C PRO A 19 43.93 -10.81 19.27
N LEU A 20 43.17 -11.45 18.36
CA LEU A 20 41.86 -10.95 17.92
C LEU A 20 40.79 -11.02 19.01
N THR A 21 40.97 -11.89 20.02
CA THR A 21 40.09 -11.99 21.19
C THR A 21 40.07 -10.76 22.10
N LEU A 22 40.86 -9.71 21.81
CA LEU A 22 40.67 -8.37 22.39
C LEU A 22 39.40 -7.65 21.89
N LEU A 23 38.82 -8.15 20.80
CA LEU A 23 37.57 -7.68 20.24
C LEU A 23 36.44 -8.62 20.69
N ASP A 24 35.32 -8.05 21.14
CA ASP A 24 34.14 -8.83 21.53
C ASP A 24 33.53 -9.55 20.32
N ASP A 25 32.95 -10.73 20.54
CA ASP A 25 32.20 -11.50 19.53
C ASP A 25 32.91 -11.65 18.17
N VAL A 26 34.23 -11.87 18.19
CA VAL A 26 35.01 -12.19 16.98
C VAL A 26 35.16 -13.71 16.84
N ASP A 27 34.87 -14.22 15.65
CA ASP A 27 35.03 -15.62 15.29
C ASP A 27 35.85 -15.80 14.00
N ALA A 28 36.00 -17.05 13.56
CA ALA A 28 36.75 -17.37 12.36
C ALA A 28 36.18 -16.75 11.07
N SER A 29 34.92 -16.29 11.04
CA SER A 29 34.31 -15.63 9.87
C SER A 29 34.82 -14.19 9.68
N PHE A 30 35.38 -13.58 10.73
CA PHE A 30 35.98 -12.25 10.68
C PHE A 30 37.46 -12.27 10.21
N ALA A 31 38.09 -13.44 10.21
CA ALA A 31 39.52 -13.61 10.02
C ALA A 31 39.96 -13.68 8.53
N GLY A 32 41.23 -13.41 8.25
CA GLY A 32 41.83 -13.61 6.92
C GLY A 32 41.51 -12.52 5.88
N GLU A 33 41.53 -12.90 4.60
CA GLU A 33 41.24 -11.97 3.48
C GLU A 33 39.75 -11.63 3.43
N ARG A 34 39.43 -10.33 3.42
CA ARG A 34 38.05 -9.83 3.39
C ARG A 34 37.92 -8.71 2.38
N THR A 35 36.73 -8.61 1.80
CA THR A 35 36.36 -7.49 0.95
C THR A 35 35.36 -6.63 1.72
N LEU A 36 35.75 -5.40 2.05
CA LEU A 36 34.93 -4.45 2.80
C LEU A 36 34.68 -3.25 1.89
N TYR A 37 33.41 -2.91 1.60
CA TYR A 37 33.07 -1.86 0.62
C TYR A 37 33.77 -2.05 -0.74
N GLY A 38 33.94 -3.30 -1.18
CA GLY A 38 34.64 -3.64 -2.43
C GLY A 38 36.15 -3.50 -2.39
N LEU A 39 36.73 -3.21 -1.21
CA LEU A 39 38.16 -3.00 -1.03
C LEU A 39 38.80 -4.18 -0.29
N PRO A 40 39.98 -4.65 -0.73
CA PRO A 40 40.63 -5.80 -0.14
C PRO A 40 41.29 -5.42 1.19
N PHE A 41 40.99 -6.15 2.26
CA PHE A 41 41.66 -6.10 3.56
C PHE A 41 42.14 -7.49 3.95
N ARG A 42 43.15 -7.57 4.80
CA ARG A 42 43.65 -8.84 5.32
C ARG A 42 43.86 -8.76 6.83
N PHE A 43 43.00 -9.46 7.56
CA PHE A 43 43.05 -9.61 9.00
C PHE A 43 43.85 -10.86 9.37
N GLY A 44 44.32 -10.93 10.62
CA GLY A 44 44.93 -12.16 11.13
C GLY A 44 43.95 -13.33 11.17
N THR A 45 44.48 -14.55 11.22
CA THR A 45 43.71 -15.81 11.13
C THR A 45 43.70 -16.60 12.43
N ASP A 46 44.59 -16.28 13.37
CA ASP A 46 44.71 -16.94 14.67
C ASP A 46 43.98 -16.11 15.72
N LEU A 47 42.85 -16.59 16.24
CA LEU A 47 42.03 -15.81 17.17
C LEU A 47 42.77 -15.54 18.49
N ASP A 48 43.50 -16.53 18.98
CA ASP A 48 44.20 -16.52 20.27
C ASP A 48 45.68 -16.11 20.16
N GLY A 49 46.26 -16.26 18.97
CA GLY A 49 47.63 -15.84 18.64
C GLY A 49 47.73 -14.41 18.12
N ALA A 50 48.96 -13.94 17.87
CA ALA A 50 49.20 -12.59 17.39
C ALA A 50 48.62 -12.36 15.99
N SER A 51 47.54 -11.58 15.90
CA SER A 51 46.73 -11.37 14.69
C SER A 51 46.30 -9.92 14.47
N LEU A 52 46.62 -9.01 15.40
CA LEU A 52 46.44 -7.56 15.24
C LEU A 52 47.65 -6.79 15.76
N VAL A 53 47.79 -5.53 15.32
CA VAL A 53 48.80 -4.60 15.85
C VAL A 53 48.16 -3.74 16.94
N ARG A 54 48.58 -3.95 18.19
CA ARG A 54 48.20 -3.15 19.35
C ARG A 54 49.32 -2.16 19.67
N VAL A 55 49.00 -0.87 19.57
CA VAL A 55 49.93 0.22 19.84
C VAL A 55 49.57 0.90 21.15
N THR A 56 50.54 0.98 22.07
CA THR A 56 50.43 1.71 23.33
C THR A 56 51.50 2.81 23.40
N ARG A 57 51.43 3.68 24.41
CA ARG A 57 52.44 4.75 24.60
C ARG A 57 53.87 4.20 24.70
N ASP A 58 54.05 3.03 25.29
CA ASP A 58 55.37 2.42 25.53
C ASP A 58 55.81 1.45 24.41
N ALA A 59 54.92 1.17 23.45
CA ALA A 59 55.17 0.24 22.35
C ALA A 59 54.64 0.83 21.03
N PRO A 60 55.32 1.83 20.44
CA PRO A 60 54.99 2.33 19.11
C PRO A 60 55.21 1.25 18.05
N ALA A 61 54.46 1.31 16.95
CA ALA A 61 54.60 0.36 15.84
C ALA A 61 55.24 1.03 14.62
N VAL A 62 56.12 0.29 13.92
CA VAL A 62 56.66 0.66 12.62
C VAL A 62 56.30 -0.44 11.62
N ILE A 63 55.47 -0.10 10.64
CA ILE A 63 54.93 -1.02 9.64
C ILE A 63 55.64 -0.74 8.30
N PRO A 64 56.42 -1.68 7.75
CA PRO A 64 57.02 -1.52 6.43
C PRO A 64 55.95 -1.41 5.33
N VAL A 65 56.14 -0.48 4.39
CA VAL A 65 55.21 -0.25 3.27
C VAL A 65 55.90 -0.56 1.94
N ASP A 66 56.99 0.15 1.65
CA ASP A 66 57.78 0.12 0.40
C ASP A 66 56.96 0.15 -0.90
N GLU A 67 56.04 1.09 -1.04
CA GLU A 67 55.14 1.21 -2.20
C GLU A 67 54.81 2.65 -2.59
N ASP A 68 54.45 2.84 -3.85
CA ASP A 68 53.78 4.06 -4.31
C ASP A 68 52.27 3.93 -4.03
N CYS A 69 51.70 4.93 -3.35
CA CYS A 69 50.28 4.96 -3.03
C CYS A 69 49.72 6.39 -3.02
N HIS A 70 48.47 6.54 -3.46
CA HIS A 70 47.67 7.75 -3.32
C HIS A 70 46.89 7.77 -2.01
N TRP A 71 46.46 6.60 -1.52
CA TRP A 71 45.71 6.47 -0.28
C TRP A 71 46.20 5.31 0.57
N ILE A 72 46.06 5.47 1.87
CA ILE A 72 46.29 4.45 2.90
C ILE A 72 45.00 4.33 3.69
N LEU A 73 44.39 3.15 3.67
CA LEU A 73 43.14 2.86 4.36
C LEU A 73 43.43 2.04 5.59
N PHE A 74 42.91 2.47 6.72
CA PHE A 74 43.09 1.82 8.01
C PHE A 74 41.81 1.11 8.42
N ALA A 75 41.90 -0.15 8.85
CA ALA A 75 40.89 -0.77 9.69
C ALA A 75 41.39 -0.72 11.14
N HIS A 76 40.93 0.28 11.90
CA HIS A 76 41.44 0.56 13.24
C HIS A 76 40.35 0.95 14.25
N ALA A 77 40.66 0.80 15.53
CA ALA A 77 39.77 1.15 16.65
C ALA A 77 40.60 1.50 17.89
N ILE A 78 39.98 2.17 18.87
CA ILE A 78 40.53 2.31 20.22
C ILE A 78 39.88 1.29 21.16
N GLU A 79 40.66 0.78 22.11
CA GLU A 79 40.19 -0.25 23.04
C GLU A 79 39.29 0.33 24.15
N GLU A 80 39.77 1.35 24.87
CA GLU A 80 39.05 1.99 25.97
C GLU A 80 38.82 3.48 25.66
N PRO A 81 37.57 3.90 25.34
CA PRO A 81 37.27 5.30 25.14
C PRO A 81 37.11 6.02 26.48
N SER A 82 37.65 7.23 26.57
CA SER A 82 37.34 8.16 27.67
C SER A 82 36.04 8.96 27.45
N LEU A 83 35.36 8.77 26.30
CA LEU A 83 34.13 9.50 25.93
C LEU A 83 32.99 9.32 26.94
N PHE A 84 32.79 8.10 27.48
CA PHE A 84 31.77 7.86 28.51
C PHE A 84 32.02 8.63 29.81
N GLU A 85 33.29 8.93 30.08
CA GLU A 85 33.72 9.65 31.28
C GLU A 85 33.77 11.17 31.04
N GLY A 86 33.22 11.64 29.91
CA GLY A 86 33.10 13.06 29.59
C GLY A 86 34.28 13.66 28.82
N ALA A 87 35.14 12.83 28.21
CA ALA A 87 36.22 13.33 27.36
C ALA A 87 35.69 14.11 26.14
N PRO A 88 36.41 15.16 25.70
CA PRO A 88 35.97 15.97 24.57
C PRO A 88 36.10 15.23 23.25
N VAL A 89 35.11 15.43 22.38
CA VAL A 89 35.17 15.01 20.98
C VAL A 89 36.34 15.72 20.27
N GLY A 90 37.14 14.98 19.51
CA GLY A 90 38.27 15.52 18.75
C GLY A 90 39.62 15.53 19.47
N GLU A 91 39.72 14.96 20.67
CA GLU A 91 41.00 14.74 21.35
C GLU A 91 41.90 13.82 20.51
N THR A 92 43.20 14.15 20.43
CA THR A 92 44.18 13.32 19.70
C THR A 92 44.50 12.08 20.52
N VAL A 93 44.17 10.91 19.99
CA VAL A 93 44.40 9.61 20.63
C VAL A 93 45.59 8.86 20.04
N ALA A 94 46.03 9.23 18.83
CA ALA A 94 47.25 8.74 18.22
C ALA A 94 47.83 9.70 17.18
N ARG A 95 49.06 9.44 16.74
CA ARG A 95 49.72 10.14 15.64
C ARG A 95 50.26 9.11 14.65
N TYR A 96 49.88 9.26 13.37
CA TYR A 96 50.34 8.39 12.30
C TYR A 96 51.32 9.17 11.42
N THR A 97 52.48 8.60 11.13
CA THR A 97 53.55 9.23 10.37
C THR A 97 53.96 8.36 9.19
N LEU A 98 53.78 8.87 7.98
CA LEU A 98 54.23 8.23 6.74
C LEU A 98 55.66 8.68 6.43
N ARG A 99 56.61 7.74 6.42
CA ARG A 99 58.00 8.00 5.99
C ARG A 99 58.17 7.64 4.52
N TYR A 100 58.92 8.47 3.80
CA TYR A 100 59.26 8.25 2.40
C TYR A 100 60.68 7.73 2.24
N ALA A 101 60.94 7.03 1.13
CA ALA A 101 62.25 6.45 0.84
C ALA A 101 63.37 7.50 0.66
N ASP A 102 63.01 8.76 0.38
CA ASP A 102 63.93 9.90 0.26
C ASP A 102 64.29 10.55 1.61
N GLY A 103 63.77 10.02 2.72
CA GLY A 103 63.99 10.52 4.07
C GLY A 103 62.96 11.56 4.55
N GLY A 104 62.02 11.98 3.69
CA GLY A 104 60.90 12.83 4.11
C GLY A 104 59.91 12.09 5.02
N ALA A 105 59.08 12.84 5.76
CA ALA A 105 57.99 12.27 6.53
C ALA A 105 56.81 13.24 6.62
N GLU A 106 55.59 12.71 6.67
CA GLU A 106 54.36 13.46 6.90
C GLU A 106 53.59 12.86 8.06
N SER A 107 53.05 13.69 8.95
CA SER A 107 52.42 13.23 10.19
C SER A 107 51.04 13.85 10.37
N VAL A 108 50.09 13.04 10.84
CA VAL A 108 48.69 13.44 11.04
C VAL A 108 48.20 13.01 12.43
N PRO A 109 47.50 13.89 13.18
CA PRO A 109 46.82 13.49 14.40
C PRO A 109 45.59 12.64 14.07
N VAL A 110 45.44 11.53 14.78
CA VAL A 110 44.26 10.67 14.75
C VAL A 110 43.44 10.98 16.00
N ARG A 111 42.22 11.46 15.81
CA ARG A 111 41.38 12.03 16.85
C ARG A 111 40.16 11.15 17.10
N GLN A 112 39.79 11.07 18.37
CA GLN A 112 38.61 10.34 18.79
C GLN A 112 37.35 10.93 18.16
N ARG A 113 36.52 10.06 17.59
CA ARG A 113 35.29 10.39 16.86
C ARG A 113 35.50 11.17 15.56
N PHE A 114 36.72 11.33 15.05
CA PHE A 114 36.96 11.84 13.70
C PHE A 114 37.50 10.71 12.83
N GLU A 115 38.76 10.35 13.00
CA GLU A 115 39.39 9.29 12.24
C GLU A 115 39.13 7.92 12.86
N ILE A 116 39.03 7.83 14.19
CA ILE A 116 38.94 6.57 14.93
C ILE A 116 37.86 6.61 16.02
N GLY A 117 37.31 5.44 16.36
CA GLY A 117 36.31 5.28 17.42
C GLY A 117 36.57 4.03 18.26
N PRO A 118 35.83 3.84 19.35
CA PRO A 118 35.94 2.65 20.18
C PRO A 118 35.43 1.41 19.46
N THR A 119 36.10 0.28 19.66
CA THR A 119 35.57 -1.01 19.20
C THR A 119 34.20 -1.26 19.84
N PRO A 120 33.19 -1.69 19.06
CA PRO A 120 31.91 -2.15 19.60
C PRO A 120 32.10 -3.24 20.65
N ARG A 121 31.30 -3.16 21.70
CA ARG A 121 31.31 -4.09 22.83
C ARG A 121 30.03 -3.96 23.64
N LEU A 122 29.75 -4.97 24.47
CA LEU A 122 28.65 -4.86 25.43
C LEU A 122 29.03 -3.86 26.54
N TRP A 123 28.30 -2.75 26.62
CA TRP A 123 28.51 -1.74 27.67
C TRP A 123 27.65 -2.05 28.89
N GLU A 124 28.14 -2.93 29.78
CA GLU A 124 27.42 -3.33 31.00
C GLU A 124 26.95 -2.12 31.83
N GLY A 125 25.70 -2.18 32.29
CA GLY A 125 25.10 -1.11 33.09
C GLY A 125 24.77 0.17 32.30
N ARG A 126 24.93 0.18 30.97
CA ARG A 126 24.57 1.32 30.11
C ARG A 126 23.36 0.95 29.22
N PRO A 127 22.23 1.68 29.31
CA PRO A 127 21.07 1.41 28.46
C PRO A 127 21.26 1.85 27.00
N LEU A 128 22.22 2.75 26.74
CA LEU A 128 22.59 3.24 25.42
C LEU A 128 24.07 2.91 25.18
N PRO A 129 24.41 2.12 24.15
CA PRO A 129 25.80 1.83 23.80
C PRO A 129 26.45 3.09 23.19
N LEU A 130 27.76 3.29 23.41
CA LEU A 130 28.45 4.50 22.93
C LEU A 130 28.45 4.60 21.42
N ASP A 131 28.52 3.46 20.78
CA ASP A 131 28.70 3.24 19.36
C ASP A 131 27.40 3.42 18.56
N TRP A 132 26.24 3.59 19.23
CA TRP A 132 25.01 3.99 18.57
C TRP A 132 24.99 5.50 18.27
N GLY A 133 25.10 5.87 17.00
CA GLY A 133 25.07 7.27 16.54
C GLY A 133 26.31 8.10 16.90
N GLN A 134 27.34 7.51 17.49
CA GLN A 134 28.63 8.18 17.76
C GLN A 134 29.82 7.55 17.03
N THR A 135 29.58 7.02 15.84
CA THR A 135 30.65 6.62 14.92
C THR A 135 31.56 7.81 14.56
N PRO A 136 32.83 7.56 14.16
CA PRO A 136 33.75 8.61 13.78
C PRO A 136 33.31 9.38 12.53
N PHE A 137 33.50 10.70 12.50
CA PHE A 137 33.03 11.57 11.40
C PHE A 137 33.72 11.33 10.05
N LEU A 138 34.93 10.79 10.04
CA LEU A 138 35.78 10.63 8.84
C LEU A 138 36.01 9.17 8.47
N ALA A 139 35.40 8.21 9.19
CA ALA A 139 35.60 6.79 8.98
C ALA A 139 34.26 6.05 8.93
N LEU A 140 34.22 4.92 8.23
CA LEU A 140 33.04 4.07 8.10
C LEU A 140 33.19 2.83 8.99
N PRO A 141 32.13 2.27 9.58
CA PRO A 141 32.23 0.96 10.22
C PRO A 141 32.61 -0.12 9.19
N ASP A 142 33.35 -1.16 9.58
CA ASP A 142 33.71 -2.28 8.70
C ASP A 142 32.55 -3.23 8.33
N ALA A 143 31.32 -2.84 8.66
CA ALA A 143 30.09 -3.43 8.16
C ALA A 143 29.35 -2.43 7.26
N GLN A 144 29.09 -2.84 6.01
CA GLN A 144 28.37 -2.05 5.01
C GLN A 144 26.87 -2.32 5.07
N HIS A 145 26.06 -1.31 4.76
CA HIS A 145 24.61 -1.46 4.56
C HIS A 145 24.32 -2.46 3.44
N ARG A 146 23.26 -3.25 3.61
CA ARG A 146 22.81 -4.21 2.59
C ARG A 146 21.34 -4.01 2.31
N LEU A 147 20.91 -4.38 1.11
CA LEU A 147 19.48 -4.52 0.86
C LEU A 147 18.99 -5.79 1.55
N MET A 148 17.82 -5.71 2.17
CA MET A 148 17.11 -6.90 2.63
C MET A 148 16.69 -7.74 1.43
N HIS A 149 16.35 -9.02 1.65
CA HIS A 149 15.75 -9.80 0.58
C HIS A 149 14.36 -9.22 0.24
N ARG A 150 14.08 -8.92 -1.03
CA ARG A 150 12.89 -8.15 -1.44
C ARG A 150 11.56 -8.79 -1.01
N THR A 151 11.42 -10.11 -1.13
CA THR A 151 10.13 -10.81 -0.98
C THR A 151 9.98 -11.71 0.24
N CYS A 152 11.03 -11.95 1.04
CA CYS A 152 10.95 -12.92 2.14
C CYS A 152 11.92 -12.64 3.29
N GLY A 153 11.57 -13.13 4.49
CA GLY A 153 12.46 -13.22 5.63
C GLY A 153 11.75 -13.37 6.96
N ARG A 154 12.41 -12.98 8.06
CA ARG A 154 11.86 -13.17 9.42
C ARG A 154 10.63 -12.30 9.67
N TYR A 155 9.64 -12.90 10.31
CA TYR A 155 8.39 -12.23 10.68
C TYR A 155 8.59 -11.03 11.62
N ASP A 156 9.48 -11.12 12.60
CA ASP A 156 9.78 -10.02 13.53
C ASP A 156 10.52 -8.84 12.88
N ALA A 157 10.96 -9.01 11.63
CA ALA A 157 11.52 -7.95 10.80
C ALA A 157 10.53 -7.42 9.75
N ALA A 158 9.26 -7.84 9.74
CA ALA A 158 8.28 -7.42 8.72
C ALA A 158 8.19 -5.89 8.59
N GLY A 159 8.00 -5.17 9.72
CA GLY A 159 8.01 -3.71 9.72
C GLY A 159 9.37 -3.07 9.39
N ALA A 160 10.47 -3.79 9.59
CA ALA A 160 11.80 -3.32 9.17
C ALA A 160 11.93 -3.25 7.66
N ARG A 161 11.28 -4.17 6.96
CA ARG A 161 11.50 -4.40 5.53
C ARG A 161 10.99 -3.25 4.68
N TYR A 162 10.09 -2.43 5.21
CA TYR A 162 9.67 -1.18 4.57
C TYR A 162 10.79 -0.15 4.38
N VAL A 163 11.89 -0.27 5.13
CA VAL A 163 13.05 0.61 4.95
C VAL A 163 14.03 0.11 3.89
N ASP A 164 13.78 -1.07 3.31
CA ASP A 164 14.59 -1.82 2.33
C ASP A 164 16.00 -2.23 2.79
N ILE A 165 16.55 -1.57 3.81
CA ILE A 165 17.97 -1.59 4.16
C ILE A 165 18.17 -2.34 5.48
N ASP A 166 19.04 -3.35 5.43
CA ASP A 166 19.69 -3.92 6.61
C ASP A 166 20.87 -3.03 6.99
N ASP A 167 20.64 -2.18 8.01
CA ASP A 167 21.64 -1.27 8.54
C ASP A 167 22.37 -1.94 9.72
N PRO A 168 23.68 -2.22 9.60
CA PRO A 168 24.48 -2.79 10.68
C PRO A 168 24.56 -1.89 11.92
N GLN A 169 24.14 -0.63 11.85
CA GLN A 169 24.03 0.27 13.02
C GLN A 169 22.63 0.27 13.64
N ALA A 170 21.65 -0.40 13.04
CA ALA A 170 20.27 -0.41 13.47
C ALA A 170 19.86 -1.79 14.03
N ARG A 171 19.20 -1.76 15.21
CA ARG A 171 18.44 -2.85 15.86
C ARG A 171 19.22 -3.81 16.78
N SER A 172 18.44 -4.38 17.70
CA SER A 172 18.79 -5.31 18.78
C SER A 172 19.20 -6.69 18.25
N PRO A 173 20.17 -7.41 18.86
CA PRO A 173 20.80 -7.15 20.16
C PRO A 173 22.08 -6.31 20.08
N TYR A 174 22.40 -5.66 21.21
CA TYR A 174 23.34 -4.55 21.44
C TYR A 174 24.84 -4.81 21.18
N VAL A 175 25.19 -5.79 20.34
CA VAL A 175 26.55 -5.90 19.80
C VAL A 175 26.46 -5.66 18.30
N LEU A 176 26.93 -4.49 17.87
CA LEU A 176 26.94 -4.11 16.47
C LEU A 176 27.89 -5.04 15.70
N PRO A 177 27.61 -5.39 14.44
CA PRO A 177 28.31 -6.43 13.68
C PRO A 177 29.67 -5.97 13.10
N TYR A 178 30.17 -4.79 13.48
CA TYR A 178 31.45 -4.24 13.04
C TYR A 178 32.49 -4.24 14.17
N ARG A 179 33.79 -4.21 13.85
CA ARG A 179 34.89 -4.24 14.84
C ARG A 179 35.88 -3.10 14.67
N PHE A 180 36.10 -2.69 13.43
CA PHE A 180 36.98 -1.58 13.09
C PHE A 180 36.23 -0.45 12.39
N TYR A 181 36.84 0.73 12.43
CA TYR A 181 36.50 1.84 11.55
C TYR A 181 37.51 1.91 10.41
N LEU A 182 36.98 2.14 9.22
CA LEU A 182 37.67 2.25 7.96
C LEU A 182 37.93 3.72 7.66
N TRP A 183 39.16 4.17 7.90
CA TRP A 183 39.57 5.55 7.66
C TRP A 183 40.49 5.67 6.43
N PRO A 184 40.12 6.45 5.41
CA PRO A 184 40.99 6.71 4.27
C PRO A 184 41.88 7.94 4.54
N TRP A 185 43.20 7.75 4.50
CA TRP A 185 44.18 8.83 4.57
C TRP A 185 44.80 9.08 3.20
N ARG A 186 44.65 10.30 2.66
CA ARG A 186 45.29 10.71 1.41
C ARG A 186 46.78 10.93 1.65
N ASN A 187 47.63 10.25 0.89
CA ASN A 187 49.06 10.51 0.87
C ASN A 187 49.29 11.95 0.36
N PRO A 188 49.90 12.86 1.14
CA PRO A 188 50.15 14.24 0.71
C PRO A 188 51.11 14.33 -0.48
N HIS A 189 51.98 13.33 -0.66
CA HIS A 189 52.99 13.26 -1.73
C HIS A 189 52.93 11.90 -2.44
N PRO A 190 51.90 11.64 -3.27
CA PRO A 190 51.72 10.33 -3.93
C PRO A 190 52.86 9.97 -4.90
N GLY A 191 53.60 10.97 -5.40
CA GLY A 191 54.78 10.77 -6.24
C GLY A 191 56.05 10.37 -5.48
N ARG A 192 56.01 10.27 -4.14
CA ARG A 192 57.11 9.78 -3.31
C ARG A 192 56.77 8.39 -2.78
N ARG A 193 57.68 7.44 -2.99
CA ARG A 193 57.53 6.06 -2.51
C ARG A 193 57.50 6.02 -0.98
N ALA A 194 56.43 5.49 -0.40
CA ALA A 194 56.28 5.31 1.03
C ALA A 194 57.18 4.16 1.50
N ALA A 195 58.05 4.42 2.46
CA ALA A 195 58.97 3.43 3.04
C ALA A 195 58.32 2.69 4.21
N ALA A 196 57.74 3.42 5.17
CA ALA A 196 57.16 2.86 6.39
C ALA A 196 56.08 3.77 6.98
N LEU A 197 55.22 3.18 7.80
CA LEU A 197 54.24 3.88 8.60
C LEU A 197 54.57 3.72 10.09
N GLU A 198 54.73 4.83 10.79
CA GLU A 198 54.94 4.85 12.24
C GLU A 198 53.68 5.28 12.96
N ILE A 199 53.34 4.57 14.03
CA ILE A 199 52.11 4.79 14.78
C ILE A 199 52.44 4.91 16.25
N GLU A 200 52.06 6.04 16.83
CA GLU A 200 52.26 6.38 18.23
C GLU A 200 50.90 6.62 18.90
N SER A 201 50.63 5.96 20.02
CA SER A 201 49.43 6.27 20.84
C SER A 201 49.69 7.49 21.72
N ALA A 202 48.70 8.37 21.81
CA ALA A 202 48.68 9.53 22.71
C ALA A 202 47.95 9.25 24.02
N GLY A 203 47.49 8.02 24.27
CA GLY A 203 46.69 7.68 25.45
C GLY A 203 46.15 6.25 25.38
N PRO A 204 44.91 6.06 24.88
CA PRO A 204 44.30 4.74 24.77
C PRO A 204 45.07 3.84 23.78
N ALA A 205 45.00 2.53 24.00
CA ALA A 205 45.56 1.58 23.05
C ALA A 205 44.84 1.67 21.70
N VAL A 206 45.61 1.73 20.62
CA VAL A 206 45.11 1.69 19.24
C VAL A 206 45.26 0.28 18.71
N LEU A 207 44.17 -0.27 18.19
CA LEU A 207 44.11 -1.57 17.54
C LEU A 207 44.06 -1.37 16.03
N ILE A 208 44.93 -2.07 15.29
CA ILE A 208 44.95 -2.06 13.83
C ILE A 208 44.79 -3.49 13.36
N GLY A 209 43.65 -3.77 12.73
CA GLY A 209 43.35 -5.08 12.17
C GLY A 209 43.95 -5.28 10.79
N ALA A 210 43.89 -4.25 9.93
CA ALA A 210 44.37 -4.32 8.55
C ALA A 210 44.69 -2.93 7.99
N ILE A 211 45.54 -2.90 6.95
CA ILE A 211 45.86 -1.70 6.16
C ILE A 211 45.75 -2.04 4.68
N THR A 212 45.17 -1.13 3.90
CA THR A 212 45.05 -1.27 2.44
C THR A 212 45.61 -0.05 1.73
N LEU A 213 46.42 -0.26 0.70
CA LEU A 213 46.99 0.81 -0.11
C LEU A 213 46.20 0.97 -1.40
N SER A 214 46.03 2.20 -1.87
CA SER A 214 45.50 2.51 -3.20
C SER A 214 46.55 3.22 -4.04
N ARG A 215 46.63 2.87 -5.32
CA ARG A 215 47.39 3.61 -6.35
C ARG A 215 46.50 4.52 -7.21
N LEU A 216 45.21 4.53 -6.96
CA LEU A 216 44.25 5.33 -7.73
C LEU A 216 44.08 6.72 -7.11
N ASP A 217 44.02 7.76 -7.94
CA ASP A 217 43.67 9.11 -7.50
C ASP A 217 42.14 9.29 -7.46
N GLU A 218 41.48 8.47 -6.65
CA GLU A 218 40.03 8.54 -6.40
C GLU A 218 39.75 8.39 -4.90
N GLU A 219 38.65 8.97 -4.42
CA GLU A 219 38.21 8.77 -3.04
C GLU A 219 37.71 7.32 -2.86
N PRO A 220 38.31 6.49 -1.97
CA PRO A 220 38.08 5.05 -1.97
C PRO A 220 36.64 4.58 -1.69
N PHE A 221 35.87 5.35 -0.92
CA PHE A 221 34.50 4.97 -0.52
C PHE A 221 33.40 5.63 -1.36
N GLY A 222 33.76 6.55 -2.27
CA GLY A 222 32.78 7.32 -3.05
C GLY A 222 32.00 8.33 -2.19
N ARG A 223 31.95 9.60 -2.63
CA ARG A 223 31.19 10.67 -1.94
C ARG A 223 30.15 11.33 -2.85
N THR A 224 29.86 10.70 -3.98
CA THR A 224 28.87 11.16 -4.94
C THR A 224 27.48 10.68 -4.51
N VAL A 225 26.46 11.51 -4.75
CA VAL A 225 25.06 11.07 -4.60
C VAL A 225 24.71 10.07 -5.70
N SER A 226 23.71 9.23 -5.42
CA SER A 226 23.23 8.25 -6.40
C SER A 226 22.77 8.92 -7.70
N ARG A 227 23.08 8.30 -8.84
CA ARG A 227 22.50 8.62 -10.14
C ARG A 227 21.51 7.52 -10.55
N GLU A 228 20.44 7.93 -11.24
CA GLU A 228 19.52 6.98 -11.87
C GLU A 228 20.16 6.40 -13.12
N LEU A 229 20.04 5.09 -13.23
CA LEU A 229 20.55 4.26 -14.30
C LEU A 229 19.38 3.45 -14.84
N ILE A 230 19.04 3.66 -16.10
CA ILE A 230 18.03 2.87 -16.81
C ILE A 230 18.74 1.73 -17.53
N PHE A 231 18.12 0.56 -17.52
CA PHE A 231 18.62 -0.59 -18.26
C PHE A 231 17.50 -1.34 -18.96
N SER A 232 17.83 -1.93 -20.11
CA SER A 232 16.92 -2.74 -20.92
C SER A 232 17.55 -4.12 -21.13
N LEU A 233 16.96 -5.14 -20.53
CA LEU A 233 17.47 -6.51 -20.61
C LEU A 233 17.44 -7.02 -22.05
N ALA A 234 18.48 -7.75 -22.45
CA ALA A 234 18.55 -8.41 -23.76
C ALA A 234 17.52 -9.54 -23.93
N GLY A 235 17.13 -10.17 -22.82
CA GLY A 235 16.09 -11.19 -22.73
C GLY A 235 15.66 -11.40 -21.28
N GLY A 236 14.46 -11.97 -21.09
CA GLY A 236 13.81 -12.07 -19.77
C GLY A 236 13.03 -10.81 -19.39
N SER A 237 12.52 -10.79 -18.16
CA SER A 237 11.79 -9.68 -17.55
C SER A 237 12.54 -9.10 -16.36
N VAL A 238 12.30 -7.83 -16.04
CA VAL A 238 12.72 -7.21 -14.79
C VAL A 238 11.73 -7.62 -13.71
N ASP A 239 12.17 -8.42 -12.77
CA ASP A 239 11.39 -8.92 -11.63
C ASP A 239 12.24 -8.89 -10.36
N GLU A 240 11.76 -9.56 -9.31
CA GLU A 240 12.34 -9.55 -7.98
C GLU A 240 13.65 -10.35 -7.89
N ASP A 241 13.94 -11.17 -8.92
CA ASP A 241 15.18 -11.94 -9.08
C ASP A 241 16.28 -11.15 -9.82
N VAL A 242 15.96 -9.96 -10.33
CA VAL A 242 16.93 -9.04 -10.93
C VAL A 242 17.54 -8.14 -9.88
N ALA A 243 18.86 -8.23 -9.73
CA ALA A 243 19.62 -7.39 -8.81
C ALA A 243 20.79 -6.70 -9.52
N VAL A 244 21.03 -5.44 -9.15
CA VAL A 244 22.23 -4.72 -9.55
C VAL A 244 23.11 -4.56 -8.31
N THR A 245 24.35 -5.01 -8.41
CA THR A 245 25.32 -4.94 -7.32
C THR A 245 26.53 -4.11 -7.73
N VAL A 246 27.15 -3.46 -6.75
CA VAL A 246 28.31 -2.58 -6.96
C VAL A 246 29.35 -2.90 -5.91
N ASP A 247 30.59 -3.17 -6.31
CA ASP A 247 31.66 -3.52 -5.36
C ASP A 247 32.05 -2.32 -4.47
N ARG A 248 32.38 -1.17 -5.07
CA ARG A 248 32.82 0.07 -4.39
C ARG A 248 31.74 1.15 -4.48
N GLY A 249 30.57 0.82 -3.97
CA GLY A 249 29.41 1.69 -4.01
C GLY A 249 28.16 1.03 -3.44
N THR A 250 27.01 1.61 -3.77
CA THR A 250 25.69 1.10 -3.42
C THR A 250 24.76 1.16 -4.63
N ALA A 251 23.80 0.25 -4.63
CA ALA A 251 22.67 0.23 -5.55
C ALA A 251 21.38 0.03 -4.74
N THR A 252 20.28 0.61 -5.19
CA THR A 252 18.93 0.27 -4.70
C THR A 252 18.45 -1.06 -5.31
N TYR A 253 17.24 -1.51 -4.96
CA TYR A 253 16.57 -2.52 -5.78
C TYR A 253 16.44 -2.05 -7.23
N ALA A 254 16.41 -3.02 -8.14
CA ALA A 254 16.01 -2.80 -9.52
C ALA A 254 14.48 -2.78 -9.58
N TYR A 255 13.93 -1.66 -10.04
CA TYR A 255 12.50 -1.47 -10.22
C TYR A 255 12.15 -1.45 -11.69
N ARG A 256 10.92 -1.82 -12.04
CA ARG A 256 10.43 -1.70 -13.42
C ARG A 256 10.10 -0.24 -13.70
N THR A 257 10.36 0.19 -14.92
CA THR A 257 9.84 1.47 -15.42
C THR A 257 8.36 1.31 -15.78
N VAL A 258 7.59 2.39 -15.69
CA VAL A 258 6.22 2.46 -16.18
C VAL A 258 6.22 2.36 -17.70
N ASP A 259 5.29 1.58 -18.25
CA ASP A 259 5.03 1.59 -19.68
C ASP A 259 4.11 2.78 -20.03
N ASP A 260 4.68 3.79 -20.68
CA ASP A 260 3.95 4.97 -21.09
C ASP A 260 2.96 4.70 -22.24
N ALA A 261 3.09 3.58 -22.96
CA ALA A 261 2.13 3.17 -23.98
C ALA A 261 0.90 2.46 -23.40
N SER A 262 0.99 1.87 -22.21
CA SER A 262 -0.10 1.15 -21.53
C SER A 262 -1.01 2.10 -20.75
N LEU A 263 -1.56 3.11 -21.42
CA LEU A 263 -2.43 4.11 -20.82
C LEU A 263 -3.84 3.57 -20.59
N SER A 264 -4.41 3.85 -19.41
CA SER A 264 -5.84 3.73 -19.19
C SER A 264 -6.59 4.80 -19.99
N THR A 265 -7.87 4.54 -20.30
CA THR A 265 -8.78 5.54 -20.86
C THR A 265 -10.00 5.66 -19.96
N PRO A 266 -10.18 6.78 -19.23
CA PRO A 266 -9.36 7.99 -19.19
C PRO A 266 -7.98 7.75 -18.50
N PRO A 267 -7.00 8.68 -18.64
CA PRO A 267 -5.70 8.55 -17.98
C PRO A 267 -5.82 8.62 -16.46
N ALA A 268 -4.70 8.42 -15.75
CA ALA A 268 -4.65 8.36 -14.30
C ALA A 268 -5.50 7.22 -13.69
N TRP A 269 -5.83 6.15 -14.41
CA TRP A 269 -6.53 4.96 -13.85
C TRP A 269 -5.67 3.70 -14.00
N GLY A 270 -4.37 3.88 -13.77
CA GLY A 270 -3.39 2.82 -13.79
C GLY A 270 -2.76 2.57 -15.16
N GLY A 271 -1.80 1.66 -15.18
CA GLY A 271 -1.06 1.27 -16.36
C GLY A 271 -0.19 0.05 -16.08
N ALA A 272 0.44 -0.51 -17.11
CA ALA A 272 1.44 -1.56 -16.93
C ALA A 272 2.84 -0.97 -16.67
N THR A 273 3.75 -1.82 -16.24
CA THR A 273 5.20 -1.56 -16.29
C THR A 273 5.81 -2.14 -17.56
N SER A 274 6.96 -1.62 -17.97
CA SER A 274 7.79 -2.26 -18.98
C SER A 274 8.29 -3.61 -18.47
N GLU A 275 8.10 -4.67 -19.25
CA GLU A 275 8.59 -6.00 -18.89
C GLU A 275 10.12 -6.06 -18.88
N ARG A 276 10.79 -5.34 -19.80
CA ARG A 276 12.24 -5.48 -20.05
C ARG A 276 13.08 -4.32 -19.54
N THR A 277 12.44 -3.19 -19.23
CA THR A 277 13.14 -1.96 -18.89
C THR A 277 12.98 -1.67 -17.41
N GLY A 278 14.10 -1.60 -16.72
CA GLY A 278 14.16 -1.27 -15.31
C GLY A 278 15.03 -0.06 -15.06
N TYR A 279 15.00 0.40 -13.81
CA TYR A 279 15.92 1.41 -13.34
C TYR A 279 16.45 1.06 -11.95
N VAL A 280 17.63 1.60 -11.64
CA VAL A 280 18.29 1.47 -10.35
C VAL A 280 19.01 2.78 -10.03
N ARG A 281 19.16 3.09 -8.75
CA ARG A 281 19.96 4.23 -8.30
C ARG A 281 21.32 3.75 -7.81
N VAL A 282 22.40 4.24 -8.42
CA VAL A 282 23.78 3.82 -8.15
C VAL A 282 24.62 4.99 -7.65
N ALA A 283 25.31 4.81 -6.52
CA ALA A 283 26.35 5.71 -6.02
C ALA A 283 27.66 4.93 -5.91
N ALA A 284 28.70 5.30 -6.65
CA ALA A 284 29.93 4.49 -6.73
C ALA A 284 31.16 5.32 -7.11
N THR A 285 32.34 4.80 -6.77
CA THR A 285 33.62 5.35 -7.28
C THR A 285 33.77 5.07 -8.78
N PRO A 286 34.51 5.90 -9.54
CA PRO A 286 34.71 5.68 -10.98
C PRO A 286 35.27 4.30 -11.31
N SER A 287 36.18 3.75 -10.48
CA SER A 287 36.73 2.43 -10.73
C SER A 287 35.79 1.26 -10.36
N ALA A 288 34.64 1.51 -9.73
CA ALA A 288 33.72 0.47 -9.28
C ALA A 288 33.19 -0.38 -10.43
N THR A 289 32.93 -1.67 -10.17
CA THR A 289 32.22 -2.54 -11.10
C THR A 289 30.77 -2.65 -10.74
N VAL A 290 29.91 -2.33 -11.70
CA VAL A 290 28.48 -2.62 -11.66
C VAL A 290 28.26 -4.00 -12.25
N SER A 291 27.51 -4.85 -11.55
CA SER A 291 27.16 -6.20 -12.00
C SER A 291 25.64 -6.37 -12.02
N LEU A 292 25.13 -6.94 -13.11
CA LEU A 292 23.75 -7.40 -13.21
C LEU A 292 23.69 -8.88 -12.84
N ASP A 293 22.96 -9.19 -11.79
CA ASP A 293 22.62 -10.54 -11.36
C ASP A 293 21.16 -10.84 -11.71
N VAL A 294 20.92 -12.01 -12.30
CA VAL A 294 19.58 -12.53 -12.56
C VAL A 294 19.50 -13.93 -11.98
N ALA A 295 18.64 -14.13 -10.98
CA ALA A 295 18.42 -15.39 -10.30
C ALA A 295 19.73 -16.04 -9.76
N GLY A 296 20.61 -15.23 -9.16
CA GLY A 296 21.89 -15.65 -8.59
C GLY A 296 23.02 -15.85 -9.62
N THR A 297 22.81 -15.45 -10.88
CA THR A 297 23.80 -15.57 -11.95
C THR A 297 24.16 -14.20 -12.51
N VAL A 298 25.43 -13.83 -12.41
CA VAL A 298 25.93 -12.59 -13.00
C VAL A 298 25.95 -12.67 -14.53
N LYS A 299 25.11 -11.84 -15.18
CA LYS A 299 24.93 -11.78 -16.64
C LYS A 299 25.83 -10.76 -17.30
N ALA A 300 26.04 -9.62 -16.66
CA ALA A 300 26.78 -8.49 -17.21
C ALA A 300 27.64 -7.81 -16.15
N ARG A 301 28.75 -7.21 -16.59
CA ARG A 301 29.60 -6.34 -15.77
C ARG A 301 30.15 -5.20 -16.61
N PHE A 302 30.30 -4.02 -16.01
CA PHE A 302 31.01 -2.89 -16.59
C PHE A 302 31.62 -2.00 -15.50
N THR A 303 32.57 -1.15 -15.86
CA THR A 303 33.16 -0.15 -14.96
C THR A 303 32.28 1.09 -14.92
N TRP A 304 31.96 1.58 -13.73
CA TRP A 304 31.08 2.74 -13.53
C TRP A 304 31.61 4.00 -14.24
N GLY A 305 32.91 4.25 -14.17
CA GLY A 305 33.59 5.37 -14.85
C GLY A 305 33.40 5.36 -16.37
N ASP A 306 33.45 4.19 -16.99
CA ASP A 306 33.23 4.05 -18.44
C ASP A 306 31.81 4.53 -18.81
N LEU A 307 30.81 4.20 -17.98
CA LEU A 307 29.44 4.65 -18.19
C LEU A 307 29.28 6.15 -17.93
N LEU A 308 29.95 6.69 -16.91
CA LEU A 308 29.97 8.13 -16.63
C LEU A 308 30.53 8.94 -17.82
N GLU A 309 31.56 8.43 -18.49
CA GLU A 309 32.18 9.08 -19.65
C GLU A 309 31.33 8.95 -20.93
N GLN A 310 30.76 7.77 -21.18
CA GLN A 310 30.07 7.46 -22.42
C GLN A 310 28.57 7.81 -22.39
N GLY A 311 27.98 7.91 -21.20
CA GLY A 311 26.54 8.11 -20.96
C GLY A 311 25.68 6.88 -21.22
N ARG A 312 26.17 5.91 -22.01
CA ARG A 312 25.51 4.65 -22.35
C ARG A 312 26.51 3.54 -22.62
N ILE A 313 26.14 2.31 -22.32
CA ILE A 313 26.93 1.09 -22.60
C ILE A 313 25.97 -0.04 -22.97
N THR A 314 26.39 -0.93 -23.88
CA THR A 314 25.73 -2.23 -24.11
C THR A 314 26.70 -3.33 -23.66
N THR A 315 26.27 -4.21 -22.78
CA THR A 315 27.09 -5.31 -22.27
C THR A 315 27.06 -6.54 -23.18
N GLU A 316 27.97 -7.49 -22.97
CA GLU A 316 28.15 -8.67 -23.84
C GLU A 316 26.91 -9.55 -23.96
N ASP A 317 26.08 -9.58 -22.93
CA ASP A 317 24.78 -10.25 -22.92
C ASP A 317 23.71 -9.54 -23.76
N GLY A 318 24.00 -8.34 -24.25
CA GLY A 318 23.12 -7.48 -25.05
C GLY A 318 22.29 -6.49 -24.24
N THR A 319 22.49 -6.43 -22.91
CA THR A 319 21.74 -5.50 -22.05
C THR A 319 22.22 -4.07 -22.27
N GLU A 320 21.30 -3.17 -22.51
CA GLU A 320 21.59 -1.75 -22.72
C GLU A 320 21.48 -0.98 -21.41
N TRP A 321 22.40 -0.05 -21.16
CA TRP A 321 22.49 0.77 -19.96
C TRP A 321 22.63 2.23 -20.35
N ARG A 322 21.90 3.12 -19.66
CA ARG A 322 21.97 4.57 -19.91
C ARG A 322 21.82 5.37 -18.63
N LEU A 323 22.66 6.40 -18.49
CA LEU A 323 22.53 7.40 -17.44
C LEU A 323 21.45 8.43 -17.78
N THR A 324 20.69 8.83 -16.78
CA THR A 324 19.83 10.00 -16.88
C THR A 324 20.60 11.30 -16.59
N GLU A 325 20.03 12.41 -17.04
CA GLU A 325 20.54 13.75 -16.73
C GLU A 325 20.45 14.01 -15.22
N PRO A 326 21.55 14.44 -14.55
CA PRO A 326 21.58 14.54 -13.08
C PRO A 326 20.87 15.77 -12.52
N GLY A 327 20.50 16.73 -13.38
CA GLY A 327 19.89 17.99 -12.96
C GLY A 327 18.47 17.79 -12.42
N ARG A 328 18.16 18.40 -11.27
CA ARG A 328 16.83 18.34 -10.65
C ARG A 328 16.50 19.63 -9.91
N ALA A 329 15.20 19.92 -9.78
CA ALA A 329 14.66 21.02 -9.01
C ALA A 329 13.76 20.50 -7.89
N TRP A 330 13.87 21.11 -6.70
CA TRP A 330 12.85 20.97 -5.66
C TRP A 330 11.67 21.87 -6.04
N ILE A 331 10.51 21.27 -6.25
CA ILE A 331 9.28 21.92 -6.70
C ILE A 331 8.27 21.89 -5.56
N LYS A 332 7.68 23.05 -5.26
CA LYS A 332 6.43 23.17 -4.50
C LYS A 332 5.27 23.29 -5.49
N GLY A 333 4.39 22.31 -5.49
CA GLY A 333 3.25 22.20 -6.37
C GLY A 333 1.93 22.47 -5.67
N THR A 334 0.96 23.00 -6.42
CA THR A 334 -0.44 23.09 -6.00
C THR A 334 -1.35 22.46 -7.04
N VAL A 335 -2.44 21.86 -6.60
CA VAL A 335 -3.52 21.34 -7.44
C VAL A 335 -4.81 22.08 -7.07
N VAL A 336 -5.49 22.64 -8.07
CA VAL A 336 -6.68 23.46 -7.85
C VAL A 336 -7.85 23.05 -8.74
N ASP A 337 -9.07 23.31 -8.28
CA ASP A 337 -10.27 23.29 -9.14
C ASP A 337 -10.14 24.46 -10.14
N ALA A 338 -10.27 24.16 -11.44
CA ALA A 338 -10.06 25.13 -12.50
C ALA A 338 -11.08 26.28 -12.50
N ALA A 339 -12.30 26.05 -11.97
CA ALA A 339 -13.37 27.04 -11.95
C ALA A 339 -13.30 27.94 -10.71
N THR A 340 -12.97 27.40 -9.54
CA THR A 340 -12.92 28.17 -8.28
C THR A 340 -11.53 28.69 -7.93
N GLY A 341 -10.47 28.02 -8.40
CA GLY A 341 -9.08 28.28 -8.01
C GLY A 341 -8.74 27.82 -6.59
N GLU A 342 -9.64 27.12 -5.92
CA GLU A 342 -9.42 26.58 -4.57
C GLU A 342 -8.57 25.30 -4.62
N PRO A 343 -7.77 25.01 -3.57
CA PRO A 343 -7.02 23.76 -3.47
C PRO A 343 -7.94 22.54 -3.58
N LEU A 344 -7.52 21.56 -4.37
CA LEU A 344 -8.27 20.33 -4.62
C LEU A 344 -7.46 19.12 -4.18
N THR A 345 -7.99 18.37 -3.21
CA THR A 345 -7.44 17.07 -2.84
C THR A 345 -7.53 16.11 -4.03
N CYS A 346 -6.46 15.41 -4.37
CA CYS A 346 -6.45 14.48 -5.51
C CYS A 346 -5.37 13.44 -5.32
N ARG A 347 -5.31 12.44 -6.22
CA ARG A 347 -4.13 11.60 -6.36
C ARG A 347 -3.26 12.02 -7.54
N LEU A 348 -1.95 11.87 -7.39
CA LEU A 348 -0.92 12.32 -8.34
C LEU A 348 0.09 11.23 -8.66
N HIS A 349 0.48 11.14 -9.93
CA HIS A 349 1.62 10.34 -10.38
C HIS A 349 2.49 11.19 -11.29
N PHE A 350 3.80 11.17 -11.06
CA PHE A 350 4.77 11.71 -12.00
C PHE A 350 5.69 10.60 -12.47
N HIS A 351 6.16 10.70 -13.70
CA HIS A 351 7.26 9.89 -14.20
C HIS A 351 8.08 10.62 -15.26
N THR A 352 9.31 10.18 -15.46
CA THR A 352 10.13 10.63 -16.59
C THR A 352 9.59 10.05 -17.90
N PRO A 353 9.94 10.61 -19.08
CA PRO A 353 9.60 10.01 -20.39
C PRO A 353 10.13 8.57 -20.56
N ASP A 354 11.11 8.18 -19.76
CA ASP A 354 11.67 6.83 -19.70
C ASP A 354 10.90 5.90 -18.75
N GLY A 355 9.81 6.37 -18.14
CA GLY A 355 8.96 5.58 -17.25
C GLY A 355 9.46 5.49 -15.80
N VAL A 356 10.52 6.20 -15.41
CA VAL A 356 10.98 6.21 -14.00
C VAL A 356 9.96 6.98 -13.14
N PRO A 357 9.29 6.33 -12.16
CA PRO A 357 8.33 7.00 -11.28
C PRO A 357 9.00 8.03 -10.37
N LEU A 358 8.29 9.13 -10.11
CA LEU A 358 8.73 10.27 -9.32
C LEU A 358 7.64 10.59 -8.28
N ALA A 359 7.81 10.10 -7.06
CA ALA A 359 6.87 10.38 -5.98
C ALA A 359 7.10 11.80 -5.41
N PRO A 360 6.03 12.52 -5.05
CA PRO A 360 6.14 13.63 -4.12
C PRO A 360 6.84 13.20 -2.82
N TYR A 361 7.55 14.11 -2.18
CA TYR A 361 8.22 13.87 -0.92
C TYR A 361 7.21 13.48 0.16
N GLY A 362 7.49 12.40 0.89
CA GLY A 362 6.57 11.80 1.86
C GLY A 362 5.74 10.63 1.30
N HIS A 363 5.84 10.35 -0.01
CA HIS A 363 5.09 9.29 -0.68
C HIS A 363 5.99 8.25 -1.34
N HIS A 364 5.42 7.10 -1.69
CA HIS A 364 6.12 5.98 -2.27
C HIS A 364 6.16 6.09 -3.81
N ALA A 365 7.32 5.82 -4.42
CA ALA A 365 7.39 5.61 -5.87
C ALA A 365 6.89 4.19 -6.25
N HIS A 366 7.12 3.25 -5.33
CA HIS A 366 6.79 1.82 -5.45
C HIS A 366 6.18 1.36 -4.13
N ILE A 367 4.84 1.46 -3.98
CA ILE A 367 4.15 0.92 -2.80
C ILE A 367 4.47 -0.57 -2.70
N ASN A 368 4.86 -1.01 -1.49
CA ASN A 368 5.18 -2.41 -1.19
C ASN A 368 6.17 -3.04 -2.20
N SER A 369 7.13 -2.27 -2.72
CA SER A 369 8.11 -2.74 -3.71
C SER A 369 7.49 -3.36 -4.97
N ASP A 370 6.34 -2.85 -5.43
CA ASP A 370 5.51 -3.40 -6.52
C ASP A 370 4.91 -4.79 -6.24
N GLY A 371 4.97 -5.28 -5.00
CA GLY A 371 4.34 -6.53 -4.56
C GLY A 371 2.90 -6.34 -4.10
N ASN A 372 2.13 -7.44 -4.05
CA ASN A 372 0.79 -7.45 -3.47
C ASN A 372 0.91 -7.77 -1.99
N THR A 373 0.21 -7.01 -1.16
CA THR A 373 0.22 -7.21 0.29
C THR A 373 -1.16 -7.00 0.87
N TRP A 374 -1.47 -7.78 1.91
CA TRP A 374 -2.72 -7.70 2.65
C TRP A 374 -2.45 -7.04 4.01
N ASN A 375 -3.21 -6.00 4.35
CA ASN A 375 -3.06 -5.26 5.61
C ASN A 375 -1.61 -4.76 5.90
N LEU A 376 -0.96 -4.20 4.88
CA LEU A 376 0.41 -3.70 4.96
C LEU A 376 0.51 -2.39 4.16
N ASP A 377 0.94 -1.31 4.83
CA ASP A 377 1.16 0.01 4.22
C ASP A 377 -0.09 0.55 3.51
N VAL A 378 -1.23 0.57 4.22
CA VAL A 378 -2.55 0.98 3.69
C VAL A 378 -2.90 2.40 4.14
N GLY A 379 -3.10 3.29 3.17
CA GLY A 379 -3.41 4.70 3.39
C GLY A 379 -2.37 5.65 2.78
N GLY A 380 -2.81 6.81 2.29
CA GLY A 380 -1.92 7.89 1.82
C GLY A 380 -1.43 7.74 0.38
N ASP A 381 -1.27 6.52 -0.11
CA ASP A 381 -0.94 6.19 -1.51
C ASP A 381 -1.83 5.05 -2.04
N VAL A 382 -2.02 4.98 -3.37
CA VAL A 382 -2.73 3.89 -4.05
C VAL A 382 -1.99 3.40 -5.28
N ARG A 383 -2.04 2.11 -5.57
CA ARG A 383 -1.51 1.50 -6.79
C ARG A 383 -2.63 1.00 -7.69
N LEU A 384 -2.67 1.47 -8.93
CA LEU A 384 -3.58 0.98 -9.98
C LEU A 384 -2.77 0.35 -11.10
N GLY A 385 -2.97 -0.94 -11.34
CA GLY A 385 -2.12 -1.77 -12.15
C GLY A 385 -0.72 -1.81 -11.54
N GLN A 386 0.24 -1.16 -12.19
CA GLN A 386 1.61 -1.03 -11.73
C GLN A 386 2.04 0.43 -11.58
N ARG A 387 1.09 1.37 -11.49
CA ARG A 387 1.37 2.78 -11.23
C ARG A 387 0.95 3.15 -9.82
N THR A 388 1.89 3.72 -9.06
CA THR A 388 1.67 4.28 -7.73
C THR A 388 1.26 5.75 -7.85
N TYR A 389 0.21 6.13 -7.12
CA TYR A 389 -0.28 7.50 -7.02
C TYR A 389 -0.26 7.95 -5.57
N ALA A 390 0.19 9.18 -5.35
CA ALA A 390 0.20 9.85 -4.06
C ALA A 390 -1.08 10.65 -3.83
N TYR A 391 -1.78 10.45 -2.72
CA TYR A 391 -2.88 11.35 -2.34
C TYR A 391 -2.32 12.61 -1.69
N VAL A 392 -2.70 13.76 -2.23
CA VAL A 392 -2.24 15.06 -1.75
C VAL A 392 -3.42 15.96 -1.45
N ASP A 393 -3.31 16.76 -0.39
CA ASP A 393 -4.36 17.71 0.01
C ASP A 393 -4.20 19.06 -0.72
N GLY A 394 -4.17 19.02 -2.06
CA GLY A 394 -4.03 20.20 -2.91
C GLY A 394 -2.62 20.82 -2.95
N GLU A 395 -1.69 20.39 -2.11
CA GLU A 395 -0.26 20.79 -2.16
C GLU A 395 0.66 19.58 -2.19
N PHE A 396 1.80 19.70 -2.89
CA PHE A 396 2.85 18.68 -2.88
C PHE A 396 4.23 19.33 -2.97
N GLU A 397 5.26 18.65 -2.48
CA GLU A 397 6.65 19.07 -2.69
C GLU A 397 7.51 17.88 -3.11
N GLY A 398 8.57 18.09 -3.90
CA GLY A 398 9.48 16.99 -4.22
C GLY A 398 10.54 17.33 -5.25
N TRP A 399 11.42 16.37 -5.50
CA TRP A 399 12.43 16.46 -6.55
C TRP A 399 11.84 16.06 -7.90
N LEU A 400 11.88 16.96 -8.87
CA LEU A 400 11.63 16.62 -10.28
C LEU A 400 12.90 16.87 -11.12
N PRO A 401 13.25 15.99 -12.07
CA PRO A 401 14.40 16.18 -12.93
C PRO A 401 14.19 17.38 -13.86
N HIS A 402 15.27 18.04 -14.25
CA HIS A 402 15.21 19.05 -15.31
C HIS A 402 14.84 18.38 -16.64
N GLY A 403 14.03 19.06 -17.45
CA GLY A 403 13.54 18.53 -18.72
C GLY A 403 12.11 18.01 -18.63
N ARG A 404 11.78 17.07 -19.51
CA ARG A 404 10.42 16.56 -19.66
C ARG A 404 10.03 15.67 -18.48
N VAL A 405 8.82 15.85 -17.97
CA VAL A 405 8.18 15.02 -16.94
C VAL A 405 6.72 14.87 -17.33
N VAL A 406 6.15 13.68 -17.17
CA VAL A 406 4.73 13.43 -17.35
C VAL A 406 4.05 13.45 -16.00
N VAL A 407 2.89 14.08 -15.91
CA VAL A 407 2.03 14.09 -14.72
C VAL A 407 0.67 13.50 -15.06
N GLU A 408 0.11 12.75 -14.11
CA GLU A 408 -1.26 12.27 -14.11
C GLU A 408 -1.93 12.64 -12.79
N ALA A 409 -3.17 13.13 -12.84
CA ALA A 409 -3.95 13.50 -11.66
C ALA A 409 -5.42 13.09 -11.80
N ALA A 410 -6.06 12.70 -10.71
CA ALA A 410 -7.50 12.42 -10.67
C ALA A 410 -8.13 12.86 -9.34
N HIS A 411 -9.35 13.40 -9.43
CA HIS A 411 -10.25 13.63 -8.30
C HIS A 411 -11.55 12.86 -8.56
N GLY A 412 -11.59 11.58 -8.16
CA GLY A 412 -12.77 10.73 -8.30
C GLY A 412 -13.34 10.64 -9.72
N PHE A 413 -14.67 10.54 -9.81
CA PHE A 413 -15.40 10.39 -11.07
C PHE A 413 -15.99 11.69 -11.61
N ASP A 414 -15.91 12.78 -10.85
CA ASP A 414 -16.64 14.01 -11.11
C ASP A 414 -15.80 15.06 -11.84
N TYR A 415 -14.49 14.82 -11.98
CA TYR A 415 -13.54 15.68 -12.67
C TYR A 415 -12.87 14.95 -13.83
N VAL A 416 -12.53 15.70 -14.87
CA VAL A 416 -11.74 15.19 -15.99
C VAL A 416 -10.33 14.85 -15.49
N PRO A 417 -9.87 13.59 -15.59
CA PRO A 417 -8.52 13.23 -15.19
C PRO A 417 -7.47 13.97 -16.03
N LEU A 418 -6.46 14.49 -15.36
CA LEU A 418 -5.36 15.22 -15.97
C LEU A 418 -4.29 14.25 -16.46
N ARG A 419 -3.79 14.49 -17.68
CA ARG A 419 -2.48 13.99 -18.11
C ARG A 419 -1.77 15.06 -18.91
N GLU A 420 -0.62 15.51 -18.44
CA GLU A 420 0.16 16.56 -19.08
C GLU A 420 1.63 16.18 -19.17
N GLU A 421 2.28 16.66 -20.24
CA GLU A 421 3.73 16.67 -20.34
C GLU A 421 4.25 18.06 -20.01
N LEU A 422 5.06 18.13 -18.96
CA LEU A 422 5.64 19.35 -18.41
C LEU A 422 7.13 19.42 -18.72
N THR A 423 7.70 20.63 -18.75
CA THR A 423 9.15 20.83 -18.84
C THR A 423 9.65 21.60 -17.62
N ILE A 424 10.39 20.93 -16.75
CA ILE A 424 11.00 21.52 -15.55
C ILE A 424 12.29 22.25 -15.93
N ARG A 425 12.34 23.55 -15.64
CA ARG A 425 13.49 24.41 -15.98
C ARG A 425 14.45 24.55 -14.80
N PRO A 426 15.76 24.74 -15.04
CA PRO A 426 16.69 25.14 -13.99
C PRO A 426 16.20 26.40 -13.27
N GLY A 427 16.15 26.33 -11.93
CA GLY A 427 15.68 27.44 -11.09
C GLY A 427 14.16 27.53 -10.91
N GLN A 428 13.37 26.70 -11.59
CA GLN A 428 11.93 26.58 -11.30
C GLN A 428 11.74 26.05 -9.87
N ARG A 429 10.76 26.63 -9.17
CA ARG A 429 10.43 26.30 -7.77
C ARG A 429 8.97 25.97 -7.55
N THR A 430 8.11 26.35 -8.49
CA THR A 430 6.66 26.18 -8.37
C THR A 430 6.07 25.49 -9.58
N LEU A 431 4.96 24.81 -9.36
CA LEU A 431 4.13 24.17 -10.38
C LEU A 431 2.67 24.28 -9.94
N GLU A 432 1.75 24.55 -10.87
CA GLU A 432 0.32 24.55 -10.58
C GLU A 432 -0.35 23.64 -11.60
N LEU A 433 -1.18 22.71 -11.11
CA LEU A 433 -2.00 21.80 -11.89
C LEU A 433 -3.47 22.18 -11.69
N ARG A 434 -4.28 22.06 -12.74
CA ARG A 434 -5.70 22.41 -12.71
C ARG A 434 -6.53 21.23 -13.17
N LEU A 435 -7.53 20.85 -12.36
CA LEU A 435 -8.52 19.84 -12.77
C LEU A 435 -9.84 20.53 -13.10
N GLU A 436 -10.44 20.13 -14.20
CA GLU A 436 -11.74 20.63 -14.65
C GLU A 436 -12.85 19.71 -14.16
N ARG A 437 -13.86 20.27 -13.49
CA ARG A 437 -15.06 19.52 -13.11
C ARG A 437 -15.82 19.10 -14.35
N PHE A 438 -16.12 17.81 -14.46
CA PHE A 438 -16.89 17.23 -15.56
C PHE A 438 -18.40 17.34 -15.31
N HIS A 439 -18.84 17.05 -14.09
CA HIS A 439 -20.23 17.21 -13.65
C HIS A 439 -20.34 17.37 -12.13
N ASP A 440 -21.53 17.64 -11.63
CA ASP A 440 -21.81 17.84 -10.21
C ASP A 440 -23.03 17.01 -9.78
N PRO A 441 -22.85 15.80 -9.22
CA PRO A 441 -23.94 14.97 -8.71
C PRO A 441 -24.66 15.60 -7.51
N GLU A 442 -23.94 16.39 -6.71
CA GLU A 442 -24.50 17.02 -5.52
C GLU A 442 -25.51 18.13 -5.88
N ALA A 443 -25.31 18.81 -7.01
CA ALA A 443 -26.33 19.73 -7.55
C ALA A 443 -27.69 19.03 -7.84
N ASP A 444 -27.68 17.72 -8.05
CA ASP A 444 -28.86 16.87 -8.23
C ASP A 444 -29.33 16.18 -6.92
N GLY A 445 -28.64 16.44 -5.80
CA GLY A 445 -28.90 15.87 -4.49
C GLY A 445 -28.20 14.53 -4.22
N TYR A 446 -27.36 14.04 -5.13
CA TYR A 446 -26.68 12.75 -4.96
C TYR A 446 -25.32 12.92 -4.29
N VAL A 447 -25.13 12.21 -3.17
CA VAL A 447 -23.88 12.21 -2.40
C VAL A 447 -23.21 10.85 -2.46
N ALA A 448 -21.92 10.85 -2.83
CA ALA A 448 -21.11 9.66 -2.99
C ALA A 448 -20.63 9.12 -1.63
N GLY A 449 -20.82 7.82 -1.40
CA GLY A 449 -20.29 7.14 -0.22
C GLY A 449 -19.82 5.72 -0.49
N ASP A 450 -18.88 5.26 0.33
CA ASP A 450 -18.35 3.90 0.36
C ASP A 450 -18.82 3.20 1.63
N THR A 451 -19.54 2.08 1.46
CA THR A 451 -20.13 1.32 2.56
C THR A 451 -19.13 0.38 3.26
N HIS A 452 -17.94 0.15 2.69
CA HIS A 452 -17.09 -0.96 3.12
C HIS A 452 -15.59 -0.71 2.87
N VAL A 453 -14.85 -0.34 3.93
CA VAL A 453 -13.39 -0.08 3.89
C VAL A 453 -12.70 -0.69 5.11
N HIS A 454 -11.49 -1.26 4.95
CA HIS A 454 -10.69 -1.84 6.05
C HIS A 454 -9.25 -1.30 6.10
N PHE A 455 -8.57 -1.58 7.22
CA PHE A 455 -7.12 -1.43 7.50
C PHE A 455 -6.51 -0.03 7.49
N VAL A 456 -7.13 0.93 6.83
CA VAL A 456 -6.68 2.31 6.80
C VAL A 456 -7.05 3.02 8.11
N SER A 457 -6.22 3.98 8.55
CA SER A 457 -6.58 4.86 9.69
C SER A 457 -7.73 5.81 9.31
N THR A 458 -8.47 6.34 10.30
CA THR A 458 -9.54 7.32 10.03
C THR A 458 -9.07 8.54 9.24
N HIS A 459 -7.90 9.09 9.54
CA HIS A 459 -7.34 10.25 8.82
C HIS A 459 -6.86 9.87 7.41
N GLY A 460 -6.29 8.68 7.23
CA GLY A 460 -5.95 8.16 5.91
C GLY A 460 -7.19 7.97 5.04
N ALA A 461 -8.27 7.42 5.61
CA ALA A 461 -9.53 7.25 4.92
C ALA A 461 -10.16 8.59 4.51
N GLU A 462 -10.08 9.60 5.36
CA GLU A 462 -10.56 10.95 5.04
C GLU A 462 -9.80 11.56 3.84
N LEU A 463 -8.46 11.49 3.87
CA LEU A 463 -7.63 12.01 2.78
C LEU A 463 -7.91 11.31 1.44
N GLU A 464 -7.96 9.97 1.45
CA GLU A 464 -8.29 9.20 0.24
C GLU A 464 -9.70 9.51 -0.25
N ALA A 465 -10.69 9.57 0.64
CA ALA A 465 -12.07 9.88 0.29
C ALA A 465 -12.19 11.27 -0.38
N ARG A 466 -11.56 12.30 0.19
CA ARG A 466 -11.48 13.63 -0.43
C ARG A 466 -10.77 13.59 -1.78
N GLY A 467 -9.69 12.81 -1.91
CA GLY A 467 -8.97 12.62 -3.18
C GLY A 467 -9.78 11.88 -4.24
N GLU A 468 -10.73 11.03 -3.84
CA GLU A 468 -11.59 10.23 -4.72
C GLU A 468 -13.00 10.81 -4.90
N GLY A 469 -13.26 12.03 -4.42
CA GLY A 469 -14.59 12.66 -4.50
C GLY A 469 -15.67 11.86 -3.75
N VAL A 470 -15.32 11.30 -2.60
CA VAL A 470 -16.22 10.53 -1.72
C VAL A 470 -16.49 11.35 -0.45
N ARG A 471 -17.77 11.51 -0.13
CA ARG A 471 -18.24 12.31 1.02
C ARG A 471 -18.45 11.48 2.28
N VAL A 472 -18.79 10.20 2.14
CA VAL A 472 -19.03 9.30 3.28
C VAL A 472 -18.22 8.02 3.14
N THR A 473 -17.40 7.70 4.13
CA THR A 473 -16.63 6.45 4.17
C THR A 473 -16.95 5.68 5.44
N ASN A 474 -17.29 4.41 5.29
CA ASN A 474 -17.51 3.51 6.41
C ASN A 474 -16.28 2.61 6.62
N LEU A 475 -15.46 2.97 7.61
CA LEU A 475 -14.30 2.18 8.04
C LEU A 475 -14.81 1.05 8.95
N LEU A 476 -14.76 -0.18 8.49
CA LEU A 476 -15.34 -1.32 9.19
C LEU A 476 -14.25 -2.04 9.99
N LEU A 477 -14.41 -2.05 11.32
CA LEU A 477 -13.59 -2.92 12.15
C LEU A 477 -14.09 -4.37 12.04
N SER A 478 -13.16 -5.31 12.04
CA SER A 478 -13.44 -6.73 11.90
C SER A 478 -12.36 -7.57 12.61
N GLN A 479 -12.51 -8.89 12.55
CA GLN A 479 -11.62 -9.84 13.20
C GLN A 479 -11.15 -10.88 12.17
N TRP A 480 -9.87 -11.22 12.15
CA TRP A 480 -9.31 -12.37 11.42
C TRP A 480 -8.47 -13.22 12.36
N GLY A 481 -9.03 -14.30 12.89
CA GLY A 481 -8.39 -15.07 13.95
C GLY A 481 -8.12 -14.20 15.19
N HIS A 482 -6.85 -14.06 15.56
CA HIS A 482 -6.44 -13.23 16.70
C HIS A 482 -6.27 -11.73 16.34
N LEU A 483 -6.25 -11.39 15.05
CA LEU A 483 -6.14 -10.01 14.59
C LEU A 483 -7.49 -9.30 14.75
N HIS A 484 -7.48 -8.16 15.42
CA HIS A 484 -8.61 -7.23 15.50
C HIS A 484 -8.16 -5.91 14.88
N THR A 485 -8.91 -5.39 13.91
CA THR A 485 -8.51 -4.22 13.12
C THR A 485 -9.17 -2.96 13.63
N ASN A 486 -8.47 -1.82 13.55
CA ASN A 486 -9.00 -0.46 13.78
C ASN A 486 -9.81 -0.29 15.09
N VAL A 487 -9.44 -1.01 16.16
CA VAL A 487 -10.17 -0.99 17.44
C VAL A 487 -10.12 0.39 18.07
N GLU A 488 -8.98 1.06 17.93
CA GLU A 488 -8.66 2.40 18.41
C GLU A 488 -9.40 3.52 17.67
N ASP A 489 -9.86 3.26 16.43
CA ASP A 489 -10.57 4.24 15.60
C ASP A 489 -12.08 4.30 15.92
N PHE A 490 -12.61 3.36 16.73
CA PHE A 490 -14.03 3.37 17.07
C PHE A 490 -14.35 4.38 18.17
N THR A 491 -15.13 5.41 17.83
CA THR A 491 -15.56 6.45 18.78
C THR A 491 -17.09 6.49 18.99
N GLY A 492 -17.86 5.77 18.17
CA GLY A 492 -19.33 5.86 18.14
C GLY A 492 -19.87 7.14 17.48
N HIS A 493 -19.01 7.94 16.85
CA HIS A 493 -19.31 9.18 16.17
C HIS A 493 -18.49 9.30 14.88
N PRO A 494 -18.99 10.01 13.84
CA PRO A 494 -18.20 10.25 12.64
C PRO A 494 -17.05 11.23 12.91
N HIS A 495 -15.88 10.94 12.36
CA HIS A 495 -14.86 11.95 12.08
C HIS A 495 -15.32 12.78 10.89
N THR A 496 -15.14 14.10 10.93
CA THR A 496 -15.49 15.01 9.85
C THR A 496 -14.27 15.86 9.49
N SER A 497 -14.00 16.00 8.20
CA SER A 497 -12.89 16.81 7.67
C SER A 497 -13.00 18.27 8.13
N ALA A 498 -11.88 18.98 8.07
CA ALA A 498 -11.79 20.36 8.57
C ALA A 498 -12.73 21.34 7.85
N ASP A 499 -13.07 21.08 6.58
CA ASP A 499 -14.03 21.85 5.79
C ASP A 499 -15.50 21.47 6.06
N GLY A 500 -15.74 20.43 6.86
CA GLY A 500 -17.09 19.95 7.19
C GLY A 500 -17.71 19.02 6.13
N ALA A 501 -17.02 18.74 5.02
CA ALA A 501 -17.64 18.08 3.87
C ALA A 501 -17.56 16.54 3.95
N THR A 502 -16.41 15.97 4.27
CA THR A 502 -16.18 14.52 4.23
C THR A 502 -16.30 13.90 5.61
N HIS A 503 -17.04 12.79 5.71
CA HIS A 503 -17.30 12.07 6.94
C HIS A 503 -16.73 10.65 6.87
N VAL A 504 -15.98 10.25 7.89
CA VAL A 504 -15.52 8.87 8.08
C VAL A 504 -16.18 8.34 9.35
N HIS A 505 -16.96 7.28 9.25
CA HIS A 505 -17.56 6.62 10.41
C HIS A 505 -17.00 5.22 10.58
N THR A 506 -16.47 4.95 11.77
CA THR A 506 -16.00 3.62 12.11
C THR A 506 -17.19 2.73 12.50
N GLY A 507 -17.57 1.81 11.61
CA GLY A 507 -18.63 0.80 11.80
C GLY A 507 -18.05 -0.58 12.09
N GLN A 508 -18.80 -1.64 11.81
CA GLN A 508 -18.30 -3.02 11.90
C GLN A 508 -18.66 -3.82 10.66
N GLU A 509 -17.77 -4.70 10.22
CA GLU A 509 -18.16 -5.84 9.39
C GLU A 509 -18.20 -7.06 10.32
N ASN A 510 -19.40 -7.54 10.61
CA ASN A 510 -19.57 -8.73 11.43
C ASN A 510 -19.69 -9.98 10.54
N ARG A 511 -18.91 -11.02 10.84
CA ARG A 511 -18.71 -12.13 9.91
C ARG A 511 -18.86 -13.51 10.54
N THR A 512 -19.38 -14.42 9.73
CA THR A 512 -19.38 -15.86 9.98
C THR A 512 -19.01 -16.59 8.69
N ALA A 513 -18.29 -17.72 8.78
CA ALA A 513 -17.81 -18.43 7.60
C ALA A 513 -18.92 -18.92 6.65
N MET A 514 -20.09 -19.26 7.20
CA MET A 514 -21.19 -19.87 6.45
C MET A 514 -22.46 -19.02 6.45
N LEU A 515 -22.81 -18.35 7.57
CA LEU A 515 -24.06 -17.60 7.65
C LEU A 515 -23.99 -16.29 6.85
N GLY A 516 -22.79 -15.76 6.60
CA GLY A 516 -22.57 -14.55 5.81
C GLY A 516 -21.86 -13.45 6.58
N HIS A 517 -21.70 -12.31 5.92
CA HIS A 517 -21.07 -11.10 6.43
C HIS A 517 -22.05 -9.92 6.35
N ILE A 518 -22.02 -9.03 7.34
CA ILE A 518 -22.96 -7.90 7.44
C ILE A 518 -22.24 -6.64 7.89
N ASN A 519 -22.46 -5.54 7.17
CA ASN A 519 -21.94 -4.23 7.48
C ASN A 519 -22.93 -3.50 8.39
N LEU A 520 -22.44 -3.10 9.56
CA LEU A 520 -23.18 -2.41 10.60
C LEU A 520 -22.70 -0.96 10.65
N LEU A 521 -23.46 -0.09 9.99
CA LEU A 521 -23.14 1.33 9.85
C LEU A 521 -23.81 2.13 10.96
N GLY A 522 -23.20 3.26 11.34
CA GLY A 522 -23.80 4.17 12.30
C GLY A 522 -23.93 3.61 13.73
N LEU A 523 -23.01 2.73 14.12
CA LEU A 523 -22.99 2.17 15.48
C LEU A 523 -22.55 3.23 16.50
N ARG A 524 -23.26 3.28 17.62
CA ARG A 524 -22.92 4.13 18.78
C ARG A 524 -22.07 3.39 19.80
N ALA A 525 -22.20 2.07 19.86
CA ALA A 525 -21.41 1.16 20.66
C ALA A 525 -21.13 -0.14 19.88
N PRO A 526 -19.94 -0.76 20.05
CA PRO A 526 -19.63 -2.00 19.36
C PRO A 526 -20.50 -3.17 19.84
N ILE A 527 -20.96 -3.99 18.89
CA ILE A 527 -21.73 -5.22 19.09
C ILE A 527 -20.75 -6.40 19.10
N ARG A 528 -20.83 -7.28 20.12
CA ARG A 528 -19.85 -8.36 20.35
C ARG A 528 -20.48 -9.77 20.36
N PRO A 529 -19.80 -10.82 19.88
CA PRO A 529 -18.52 -10.78 19.19
C PRO A 529 -18.66 -10.14 17.80
N TRP A 530 -17.54 -9.68 17.23
CA TRP A 530 -17.50 -9.08 15.89
C TRP A 530 -17.63 -10.17 14.83
N CYS A 531 -16.86 -11.23 15.00
CA CYS A 531 -16.94 -12.41 14.15
C CYS A 531 -17.13 -13.65 15.01
N THR A 532 -17.73 -14.69 14.45
CA THR A 532 -17.95 -15.95 15.17
C THR A 532 -18.13 -17.12 14.20
N GLY A 533 -17.72 -18.32 14.62
CA GLY A 533 -17.87 -19.54 13.81
C GLY A 533 -17.11 -19.48 12.49
N GLY A 534 -15.81 -19.81 12.52
CA GLY A 534 -14.99 -19.85 11.30
C GLY A 534 -13.50 -19.79 11.61
N ALA A 535 -12.68 -20.46 10.79
CA ALA A 535 -11.22 -20.51 10.97
C ALA A 535 -10.50 -19.26 10.43
N GLU A 536 -11.19 -18.44 9.63
CA GLU A 536 -10.68 -17.19 9.06
C GLU A 536 -11.34 -15.95 9.67
N GLU A 537 -12.61 -16.05 10.07
CA GLU A 537 -13.41 -14.98 10.66
C GLU A 537 -13.17 -14.85 12.17
N SER A 538 -12.99 -15.97 12.86
CA SER A 538 -12.77 -16.02 14.31
C SER A 538 -11.58 -16.91 14.65
N ASP A 539 -11.38 -17.23 15.93
CA ASP A 539 -10.31 -18.15 16.34
C ASP A 539 -10.42 -19.52 15.66
N LEU A 540 -9.28 -20.15 15.37
CA LEU A 540 -9.24 -21.51 14.84
C LEU A 540 -9.91 -22.48 15.83
N GLY A 541 -11.08 -22.98 15.46
CA GLY A 541 -11.89 -23.84 16.34
C GLY A 541 -12.87 -23.09 17.24
N GLY A 542 -13.04 -21.78 17.03
CA GLY A 542 -14.01 -20.93 17.72
C GLY A 542 -15.45 -21.41 17.55
N GLY A 543 -16.26 -21.19 18.59
CA GLY A 543 -17.68 -21.51 18.59
C GLY A 543 -18.49 -20.53 17.75
N LEU A 544 -19.70 -20.97 17.33
CA LEU A 544 -20.71 -20.09 16.75
C LEU A 544 -21.56 -19.50 17.87
N GLU A 545 -21.35 -18.24 18.21
CA GLU A 545 -21.94 -17.56 19.38
C GLU A 545 -23.25 -16.83 19.07
N THR A 546 -23.44 -16.39 17.83
CA THR A 546 -24.61 -15.63 17.40
C THR A 546 -24.80 -15.72 15.89
N THR A 547 -25.80 -15.02 15.36
CA THR A 547 -26.18 -15.03 13.94
C THR A 547 -26.27 -13.59 13.42
N LEU A 548 -26.31 -13.42 12.10
CA LEU A 548 -26.42 -12.09 11.49
C LEU A 548 -27.72 -11.42 11.88
N ALA A 549 -28.81 -12.16 12.06
CA ALA A 549 -30.09 -11.59 12.46
C ALA A 549 -30.04 -10.91 13.84
N HIS A 550 -29.33 -11.52 14.79
CA HIS A 550 -29.14 -10.91 16.12
C HIS A 550 -28.25 -9.67 16.06
N TRP A 551 -27.19 -9.70 15.26
CA TRP A 551 -26.37 -8.50 15.00
C TRP A 551 -27.18 -7.38 14.36
N ALA A 552 -28.04 -7.69 13.39
CA ALA A 552 -28.93 -6.72 12.75
C ALA A 552 -29.89 -6.09 13.78
N ASP A 553 -30.53 -6.91 14.62
CA ASP A 553 -31.45 -6.44 15.67
C ASP A 553 -30.72 -5.51 16.67
N GLU A 554 -29.50 -5.85 17.08
CA GLU A 554 -28.68 -5.00 17.96
C GLU A 554 -28.23 -3.69 17.28
N CYS A 555 -27.97 -3.71 15.98
CA CYS A 555 -27.60 -2.52 15.20
C CYS A 555 -28.80 -1.57 15.08
N HIS A 556 -29.96 -2.08 14.70
CA HIS A 556 -31.21 -1.31 14.62
C HIS A 556 -31.62 -0.74 15.98
N ALA A 557 -31.38 -1.46 17.08
CA ALA A 557 -31.62 -0.94 18.43
C ALA A 557 -30.80 0.33 18.76
N GLN A 558 -29.71 0.59 18.04
CA GLN A 558 -28.88 1.80 18.16
C GLN A 558 -29.25 2.89 17.14
N GLY A 559 -30.17 2.62 16.22
CA GLY A 559 -30.48 3.46 15.06
C GLY A 559 -29.49 3.32 13.90
N GLY A 560 -28.69 2.24 13.88
CA GLY A 560 -27.71 1.98 12.81
C GLY A 560 -28.35 1.45 11.52
N THR A 561 -27.57 1.37 10.44
CA THR A 561 -28.00 0.82 9.13
C THR A 561 -27.33 -0.52 8.91
N VAL A 562 -28.09 -1.49 8.42
CA VAL A 562 -27.66 -2.88 8.24
C VAL A 562 -27.61 -3.23 6.76
N LEU A 563 -26.41 -3.51 6.24
CA LEU A 563 -26.19 -3.89 4.84
C LEU A 563 -25.61 -5.29 4.77
N LEU A 564 -26.13 -6.13 3.88
CA LEU A 564 -25.54 -7.45 3.64
C LEU A 564 -24.31 -7.30 2.74
N ALA A 565 -23.12 -7.61 3.26
CA ALA A 565 -21.85 -7.37 2.58
C ALA A 565 -21.68 -8.27 1.35
N HIS A 566 -21.02 -7.75 0.31
CA HIS A 566 -20.61 -8.46 -0.92
C HIS A 566 -21.59 -9.57 -1.38
N PHE A 567 -22.87 -9.21 -1.45
CA PHE A 567 -23.98 -10.11 -1.73
C PHE A 567 -23.82 -10.78 -3.11
N PRO A 568 -24.04 -12.11 -3.24
CA PRO A 568 -24.67 -13.01 -2.27
C PRO A 568 -23.71 -13.98 -1.57
N VAL A 569 -22.41 -13.68 -1.46
CA VAL A 569 -21.43 -14.65 -0.94
C VAL A 569 -20.81 -14.14 0.36
N PRO A 570 -20.81 -14.89 1.48
CA PRO A 570 -21.56 -16.12 1.74
C PRO A 570 -23.08 -15.86 1.89
N ASN A 571 -23.90 -16.80 1.42
CA ASN A 571 -25.36 -16.59 1.29
C ASN A 571 -26.20 -17.17 2.43
N GLY A 572 -25.61 -17.69 3.52
CA GLY A 572 -26.33 -18.56 4.45
C GLY A 572 -27.62 -17.96 5.01
N GLU A 573 -27.52 -16.88 5.78
CA GLU A 573 -28.65 -16.26 6.49
C GLU A 573 -29.34 -15.15 5.67
N ALA A 574 -28.90 -14.90 4.43
CA ALA A 574 -29.45 -13.85 3.58
C ALA A 574 -30.97 -13.93 3.42
N ALA A 575 -31.51 -15.13 3.12
CA ALA A 575 -32.95 -15.34 3.00
C ALA A 575 -33.70 -15.04 4.31
N ALA A 576 -33.11 -15.35 5.47
CA ALA A 576 -33.74 -15.08 6.75
C ALA A 576 -33.77 -13.58 7.06
N LEU A 577 -32.66 -12.88 6.80
CA LEU A 577 -32.55 -11.43 6.96
C LEU A 577 -33.52 -10.68 6.04
N ILE A 578 -33.62 -11.10 4.77
CA ILE A 578 -34.53 -10.52 3.77
C ILE A 578 -35.99 -10.75 4.16
N ALA A 579 -36.37 -12.01 4.46
CA ALA A 579 -37.75 -12.37 4.77
C ALA A 579 -38.29 -11.69 6.04
N THR A 580 -37.41 -11.40 6.99
CA THR A 580 -37.79 -10.79 8.28
C THR A 580 -37.58 -9.27 8.31
N GLY A 581 -37.06 -8.68 7.24
CA GLY A 581 -36.92 -7.23 7.15
C GLY A 581 -35.76 -6.65 7.95
N ARG A 582 -34.72 -7.45 8.18
CA ARG A 582 -33.54 -7.06 8.98
C ARG A 582 -32.45 -6.35 8.17
N LEU A 583 -32.60 -6.26 6.85
CA LEU A 583 -31.69 -5.54 5.96
C LEU A 583 -32.28 -4.21 5.51
N ASP A 584 -31.44 -3.18 5.55
CA ASP A 584 -31.72 -1.89 4.92
C ASP A 584 -31.26 -1.88 3.46
N GLY A 585 -30.27 -2.70 3.10
CA GLY A 585 -29.80 -2.87 1.72
C GLY A 585 -28.93 -4.11 1.54
N VAL A 586 -28.60 -4.40 0.29
CA VAL A 586 -27.62 -5.42 -0.11
C VAL A 586 -26.48 -4.75 -0.87
N GLU A 587 -25.26 -5.11 -0.51
CA GLU A 587 -24.05 -4.55 -1.09
C GLU A 587 -23.58 -5.38 -2.29
N MET A 588 -23.28 -4.72 -3.42
CA MET A 588 -22.55 -5.31 -4.53
C MET A 588 -21.14 -4.76 -4.58
N ILE A 589 -20.16 -5.63 -4.31
CA ILE A 589 -18.73 -5.40 -4.55
C ILE A 589 -18.31 -5.78 -5.98
N ALA A 590 -19.05 -6.74 -6.56
CA ALA A 590 -18.81 -7.33 -7.87
C ALA A 590 -20.13 -7.33 -8.64
N TYR A 591 -20.02 -7.32 -9.97
CA TYR A 591 -21.17 -7.16 -10.85
C TYR A 591 -21.22 -8.24 -11.93
N ASP A 592 -20.98 -9.47 -11.51
CA ASP A 592 -21.11 -10.65 -12.36
C ASP A 592 -22.58 -11.10 -12.44
N ASP A 593 -22.89 -11.92 -13.46
CA ASP A 593 -24.24 -12.42 -13.70
C ASP A 593 -24.83 -13.12 -12.47
N TYR A 594 -24.01 -13.81 -11.67
CA TYR A 594 -24.46 -14.47 -10.45
C TYR A 594 -24.98 -13.47 -9.42
N ASN A 595 -24.25 -12.39 -9.14
CA ASN A 595 -24.64 -11.38 -8.16
C ASN A 595 -25.96 -10.69 -8.54
N ILE A 596 -26.03 -10.22 -9.79
CA ILE A 596 -27.19 -9.52 -10.32
C ILE A 596 -28.41 -10.43 -10.37
N THR A 597 -28.24 -11.67 -10.84
CA THR A 597 -29.34 -12.63 -10.93
C THR A 597 -29.90 -12.94 -9.54
N GLN A 598 -29.04 -13.16 -8.53
CA GLN A 598 -29.51 -13.40 -7.17
C GLN A 598 -30.28 -12.20 -6.62
N TYR A 599 -29.81 -10.97 -6.87
CA TYR A 599 -30.53 -9.76 -6.49
C TYR A 599 -31.92 -9.70 -7.13
N TYR A 600 -32.01 -9.92 -8.44
CA TYR A 600 -33.29 -9.90 -9.18
C TYR A 600 -34.26 -11.00 -8.73
N ARG A 601 -33.76 -12.16 -8.30
CA ARG A 601 -34.62 -13.24 -7.77
C ARG A 601 -35.38 -12.80 -6.53
N TYR A 602 -34.72 -12.15 -5.58
CA TYR A 602 -35.40 -11.61 -4.40
C TYR A 602 -36.38 -10.48 -4.74
N LEU A 603 -36.04 -9.60 -5.70
CA LEU A 603 -36.98 -8.59 -6.19
C LEU A 603 -38.22 -9.23 -6.84
N ASN A 604 -38.03 -10.31 -7.61
CA ASN A 604 -39.10 -11.07 -8.24
C ASN A 604 -39.98 -11.82 -7.22
N ALA A 605 -39.43 -12.22 -6.07
CA ALA A 605 -40.19 -12.75 -4.95
C ALA A 605 -40.98 -11.67 -4.17
N GLY A 606 -40.88 -10.39 -4.57
CA GLY A 606 -41.63 -9.28 -3.99
C GLY A 606 -40.90 -8.49 -2.91
N TYR A 607 -39.66 -8.86 -2.57
CA TYR A 607 -38.87 -8.14 -1.58
C TYR A 607 -38.33 -6.84 -2.17
N ARG A 608 -38.45 -5.75 -1.41
CA ARG A 608 -37.88 -4.46 -1.79
C ARG A 608 -36.51 -4.31 -1.13
N LEU A 609 -35.48 -4.25 -1.95
CA LEU A 609 -34.09 -4.27 -1.53
C LEU A 609 -33.36 -3.10 -2.16
N THR A 610 -32.91 -2.17 -1.32
CA THR A 610 -31.95 -1.14 -1.73
C THR A 610 -30.66 -1.82 -2.17
N LEU A 611 -30.12 -1.34 -3.28
CA LEU A 611 -28.81 -1.74 -3.77
C LEU A 611 -27.77 -0.68 -3.37
N VAL A 612 -26.67 -1.12 -2.76
CA VAL A 612 -25.52 -0.28 -2.40
C VAL A 612 -24.22 -0.91 -2.88
N GLY A 613 -23.17 -0.11 -2.98
CA GLY A 613 -21.83 -0.52 -3.38
C GLY A 613 -20.81 -0.04 -2.36
N GLY A 614 -19.88 -0.93 -2.03
CA GLY A 614 -18.74 -0.67 -1.17
C GLY A 614 -17.49 -1.33 -1.76
N THR A 615 -16.33 -0.74 -1.52
CA THR A 615 -15.09 -1.21 -2.15
C THR A 615 -14.49 -2.45 -1.53
N ASP A 616 -14.80 -2.73 -0.27
CA ASP A 616 -14.11 -3.74 0.54
C ASP A 616 -12.58 -3.58 0.38
N LYS A 617 -12.11 -2.35 0.61
CA LYS A 617 -10.69 -2.01 0.49
C LYS A 617 -9.91 -2.79 1.53
N MET A 618 -9.05 -3.70 1.06
CA MET A 618 -8.18 -4.56 1.88
C MET A 618 -6.67 -4.34 1.65
N SER A 619 -6.32 -3.47 0.69
CA SER A 619 -4.95 -3.13 0.34
C SER A 619 -4.87 -1.75 -0.31
N SER A 620 -3.64 -1.27 -0.53
CA SER A 620 -3.37 -0.04 -1.29
C SER A 620 -3.57 -0.22 -2.80
N GLU A 621 -4.08 -1.36 -3.27
CA GLU A 621 -4.42 -1.60 -4.68
C GLU A 621 -5.88 -1.29 -5.01
N VAL A 622 -6.64 -0.77 -4.03
CA VAL A 622 -8.03 -0.37 -4.17
C VAL A 622 -8.18 1.05 -3.63
N PRO A 623 -8.59 2.03 -4.45
CA PRO A 623 -8.92 3.37 -3.99
C PRO A 623 -10.28 3.36 -3.29
N ILE A 624 -10.43 4.17 -2.24
CA ILE A 624 -11.72 4.35 -1.57
C ILE A 624 -12.77 4.86 -2.57
N GLY A 625 -13.94 4.25 -2.56
CA GLY A 625 -15.03 4.56 -3.47
C GLY A 625 -14.78 4.15 -4.93
N LEU A 626 -13.85 3.25 -5.25
CA LEU A 626 -13.81 2.67 -6.61
C LEU A 626 -15.14 2.05 -7.00
N VAL A 627 -15.77 1.35 -6.07
CA VAL A 627 -17.19 0.99 -6.09
C VAL A 627 -17.85 1.82 -5.01
N ARG A 628 -18.83 2.63 -5.39
CA ARG A 628 -19.49 3.56 -4.47
C ARG A 628 -21.00 3.56 -4.67
N THR A 629 -21.66 4.11 -3.67
CA THR A 629 -23.09 4.41 -3.69
C THR A 629 -23.29 5.92 -3.81
N TYR A 630 -23.94 6.37 -4.86
CA TYR A 630 -24.59 7.68 -4.84
C TYR A 630 -25.95 7.52 -4.16
N ALA A 631 -26.17 8.21 -3.04
CA ALA A 631 -27.45 8.23 -2.33
C ALA A 631 -28.04 9.63 -2.35
N ARG A 632 -29.35 9.74 -2.62
CA ARG A 632 -29.98 11.05 -2.73
C ARG A 632 -30.37 11.62 -1.37
N VAL A 633 -29.72 12.71 -0.97
CA VAL A 633 -30.00 13.43 0.27
C VAL A 633 -30.80 14.72 -0.02
N PRO A 634 -31.59 15.23 0.94
CA PRO A 634 -32.40 16.43 0.73
C PRO A 634 -31.59 17.71 0.50
N ASP A 635 -30.48 17.87 1.23
CA ASP A 635 -29.59 19.03 1.15
C ASP A 635 -28.13 18.60 1.38
N PRO A 636 -27.35 18.32 0.31
CA PRO A 636 -25.95 17.92 0.41
C PRO A 636 -25.04 18.91 1.15
N ALA A 637 -25.40 20.20 1.18
CA ALA A 637 -24.58 21.24 1.80
C ALA A 637 -24.70 21.27 3.33
N ALA A 638 -25.81 20.75 3.88
CA ALA A 638 -26.08 20.69 5.32
C ALA A 638 -26.11 19.26 5.88
N MET A 639 -25.89 18.27 5.00
CA MET A 639 -25.94 16.84 5.31
C MET A 639 -24.92 16.47 6.39
N ASP A 640 -25.32 15.64 7.35
CA ASP A 640 -24.40 14.88 8.19
C ASP A 640 -24.33 13.39 7.79
N TYR A 641 -23.50 12.61 8.48
CA TYR A 641 -23.37 11.17 8.23
C TYR A 641 -24.71 10.41 8.28
N TRP A 642 -25.61 10.77 9.21
CA TRP A 642 -26.86 10.07 9.44
C TRP A 642 -27.87 10.35 8.32
N ASP A 643 -27.88 11.57 7.79
CA ASP A 643 -28.71 11.91 6.62
C ASP A 643 -28.38 11.02 5.41
N TRP A 644 -27.10 10.71 5.21
CA TRP A 644 -26.67 9.78 4.15
C TRP A 644 -27.14 8.34 4.43
N CYS A 645 -27.06 7.89 5.69
CA CYS A 645 -27.60 6.58 6.08
C CYS A 645 -29.12 6.50 5.82
N GLU A 646 -29.89 7.55 6.13
CA GLU A 646 -31.33 7.60 5.82
C GLU A 646 -31.60 7.59 4.32
N ALA A 647 -30.78 8.29 3.52
CA ALA A 647 -30.88 8.24 2.06
C ALA A 647 -30.63 6.83 1.51
N VAL A 648 -29.68 6.08 2.08
CA VAL A 648 -29.53 4.65 1.76
C VAL A 648 -30.80 3.87 2.11
N ARG A 649 -31.39 4.06 3.29
CA ARG A 649 -32.63 3.35 3.67
C ARG A 649 -33.82 3.70 2.78
N SER A 650 -33.87 4.90 2.19
CA SER A 650 -34.96 5.32 1.30
C SER A 650 -34.95 4.58 -0.05
N GLY A 651 -33.78 4.09 -0.48
CA GLY A 651 -33.62 3.33 -1.72
C GLY A 651 -33.42 4.19 -2.97
N ASP A 652 -33.31 5.51 -2.85
CA ASP A 652 -32.88 6.39 -3.96
C ASP A 652 -31.35 6.34 -4.09
N THR A 653 -30.86 5.18 -4.52
CA THR A 653 -29.43 4.86 -4.60
C THR A 653 -29.01 4.38 -5.99
N VAL A 654 -27.72 4.60 -6.28
CA VAL A 654 -27.07 4.14 -7.49
C VAL A 654 -25.73 3.53 -7.11
N VAL A 655 -25.53 2.26 -7.44
CA VAL A 655 -24.23 1.61 -7.32
C VAL A 655 -23.45 1.85 -8.59
N THR A 656 -22.19 2.24 -8.45
CA THR A 656 -21.36 2.57 -9.59
C THR A 656 -19.88 2.34 -9.33
N SER A 657 -19.16 2.07 -10.41
CA SER A 657 -17.71 2.12 -10.48
C SER A 657 -17.20 3.16 -11.49
N GLY A 658 -18.02 4.15 -11.83
CA GLY A 658 -17.64 5.24 -12.72
C GLY A 658 -18.82 6.12 -13.12
N PRO A 659 -19.83 5.59 -13.85
CA PRO A 659 -20.97 6.37 -14.30
C PRO A 659 -21.88 6.85 -13.18
N HIS A 660 -22.21 8.12 -13.15
CA HIS A 660 -23.36 8.62 -12.42
C HIS A 660 -24.61 8.37 -13.27
N LEU A 661 -25.44 7.38 -12.88
CA LEU A 661 -26.63 6.93 -13.59
C LEU A 661 -27.89 7.36 -12.83
N ARG A 662 -28.90 7.87 -13.54
CA ARG A 662 -30.20 8.26 -12.98
C ARG A 662 -31.32 7.50 -13.67
N LEU A 663 -32.39 7.24 -12.92
CA LEU A 663 -33.65 6.67 -13.40
C LEU A 663 -34.82 7.47 -12.84
N SER A 664 -35.84 7.69 -13.66
CA SER A 664 -37.14 8.18 -13.21
C SER A 664 -38.26 7.48 -13.98
N VAL A 665 -39.37 7.19 -13.31
CA VAL A 665 -40.60 6.64 -13.90
C VAL A 665 -41.78 7.44 -13.40
N ASP A 666 -42.53 8.11 -14.28
CA ASP A 666 -43.58 9.08 -13.93
C ASP A 666 -43.12 10.06 -12.82
N ASP A 667 -41.91 10.62 -12.98
CA ASP A 667 -41.21 11.50 -12.03
C ASP A 667 -40.83 10.85 -10.68
N ALA A 668 -41.14 9.57 -10.47
CA ALA A 668 -40.76 8.85 -9.25
C ALA A 668 -39.31 8.35 -9.32
N PRO A 669 -38.51 8.58 -8.26
CA PRO A 669 -37.15 8.09 -8.17
C PRO A 669 -37.09 6.62 -7.71
N PRO A 670 -35.92 5.96 -7.84
CA PRO A 670 -35.64 4.68 -7.20
C PRO A 670 -36.06 4.63 -5.72
N GLY A 671 -36.45 3.44 -5.24
CA GLY A 671 -37.02 3.23 -3.91
C GLY A 671 -38.53 3.50 -3.81
N SER A 672 -39.09 4.30 -4.73
CA SER A 672 -40.51 4.67 -4.73
C SER A 672 -41.44 3.51 -5.10
N VAL A 673 -42.69 3.59 -4.63
CA VAL A 673 -43.79 2.71 -5.04
C VAL A 673 -44.90 3.52 -5.71
N LEU A 674 -45.11 3.30 -7.01
CA LEU A 674 -46.21 3.89 -7.76
C LEU A 674 -47.43 2.96 -7.73
N THR A 675 -48.54 3.40 -7.13
CA THR A 675 -49.77 2.61 -6.97
C THR A 675 -50.80 2.87 -8.06
N GLY A 676 -51.68 1.88 -8.28
CA GLY A 676 -52.72 1.95 -9.30
C GLY A 676 -52.18 2.11 -10.71
N ALA A 677 -51.02 1.50 -11.00
CA ALA A 677 -50.38 1.53 -12.31
C ALA A 677 -50.98 0.48 -13.27
N GLY A 678 -51.73 -0.50 -12.76
CA GLY A 678 -52.34 -1.57 -13.56
C GLY A 678 -53.24 -0.99 -14.65
N GLY A 679 -53.08 -1.45 -15.88
CA GLY A 679 -53.87 -0.91 -16.99
C GLY A 679 -53.27 0.34 -17.65
N ARG A 680 -52.27 0.98 -17.04
CA ARG A 680 -51.63 2.21 -17.54
C ARG A 680 -50.32 1.93 -18.27
N THR A 681 -49.90 2.90 -19.07
CA THR A 681 -48.52 3.03 -19.55
C THR A 681 -47.85 4.06 -18.66
N VAL A 682 -46.70 3.71 -18.09
CA VAL A 682 -45.83 4.65 -17.38
C VAL A 682 -44.70 5.08 -18.31
N HIS A 683 -44.23 6.31 -18.13
CA HIS A 683 -43.16 6.89 -18.94
C HIS A 683 -41.92 7.01 -18.08
N GLY A 684 -40.78 6.53 -18.59
CA GLY A 684 -39.54 6.60 -17.86
C GLY A 684 -38.38 7.11 -18.69
N ALA A 685 -37.34 7.55 -18.00
CA ALA A 685 -36.08 7.96 -18.58
C ALA A 685 -34.92 7.51 -17.70
N ALA A 686 -33.86 7.05 -18.34
CA ALA A 686 -32.56 6.87 -17.72
C ALA A 686 -31.51 7.72 -18.42
N GLU A 687 -30.61 8.31 -17.64
CA GLU A 687 -29.51 9.13 -18.15
C GLU A 687 -28.23 8.85 -17.36
N PHE A 688 -27.08 8.89 -18.03
CA PHE A 688 -25.80 8.77 -17.35
C PHE A 688 -24.81 9.83 -17.79
N ARG A 689 -23.86 10.12 -16.90
CA ARG A 689 -22.64 10.85 -17.19
C ARG A 689 -21.46 10.08 -16.59
N SER A 690 -20.35 9.98 -17.32
CA SER A 690 -19.20 9.19 -16.91
C SER A 690 -17.92 9.73 -17.54
N ILE A 691 -16.84 9.81 -16.76
CA ILE A 691 -15.49 10.04 -17.29
C ILE A 691 -14.94 8.79 -18.02
N PHE A 692 -15.49 7.62 -17.71
CA PHE A 692 -15.21 6.37 -18.42
C PHE A 692 -16.14 6.23 -19.63
N PRO A 693 -15.66 5.75 -20.79
CA PRO A 693 -16.52 5.48 -21.92
C PRO A 693 -17.57 4.40 -21.61
N ILE A 694 -18.79 4.59 -22.12
CA ILE A 694 -19.94 3.68 -21.96
C ILE A 694 -20.51 3.33 -23.33
N ASP A 695 -20.73 2.04 -23.59
CA ASP A 695 -21.28 1.56 -24.87
C ASP A 695 -22.73 1.13 -24.79
N ARG A 696 -23.28 0.91 -23.59
CA ARG A 696 -24.62 0.34 -23.43
C ARG A 696 -25.35 0.85 -22.19
N LEU A 697 -26.63 1.17 -22.37
CA LEU A 697 -27.59 1.54 -21.34
C LEU A 697 -28.84 0.66 -21.51
N GLU A 698 -29.30 0.05 -20.43
CA GLU A 698 -30.40 -0.91 -20.41
C GLU A 698 -31.44 -0.52 -19.34
N ILE A 699 -32.71 -0.68 -19.70
CA ILE A 699 -33.84 -0.65 -18.76
C ILE A 699 -34.22 -2.10 -18.47
N VAL A 700 -34.19 -2.47 -17.19
CA VAL A 700 -34.51 -3.81 -16.72
C VAL A 700 -35.86 -3.80 -16.04
N VAL A 701 -36.75 -4.72 -16.45
CA VAL A 701 -38.05 -4.95 -15.84
C VAL A 701 -38.15 -6.40 -15.42
N ASN A 702 -38.37 -6.66 -14.14
CA ASN A 702 -38.53 -8.00 -13.58
C ASN A 702 -37.37 -8.98 -13.92
N GLY A 703 -36.16 -8.43 -14.10
CA GLY A 703 -34.93 -9.18 -14.39
C GLY A 703 -34.62 -9.37 -15.88
N ALA A 704 -35.50 -8.90 -16.77
CA ALA A 704 -35.29 -8.92 -18.22
C ALA A 704 -35.05 -7.50 -18.76
N VAL A 705 -34.18 -7.39 -19.77
CA VAL A 705 -33.98 -6.12 -20.49
C VAL A 705 -35.23 -5.82 -21.32
N ALA A 706 -35.94 -4.74 -20.97
CA ALA A 706 -37.15 -4.29 -21.65
C ALA A 706 -36.84 -3.31 -22.78
N GLU A 707 -35.84 -2.46 -22.60
CA GLU A 707 -35.37 -1.48 -23.58
C GLU A 707 -33.86 -1.33 -23.46
N SER A 708 -33.17 -1.04 -24.57
CA SER A 708 -31.72 -0.91 -24.55
C SER A 708 -31.22 0.04 -25.64
N ARG A 709 -30.16 0.76 -25.31
CA ARG A 709 -29.41 1.58 -26.27
C ARG A 709 -27.95 1.16 -26.25
N ARG A 710 -27.44 0.77 -27.41
CA ARG A 710 -26.01 0.55 -27.64
C ARG A 710 -25.47 1.63 -28.58
N TRP A 711 -24.29 2.15 -28.28
CA TRP A 711 -23.56 3.06 -29.14
C TRP A 711 -22.39 2.31 -29.79
N ASP A 712 -22.24 2.43 -31.11
CA ASP A 712 -21.11 1.81 -31.83
C ASP A 712 -19.76 2.41 -31.40
N GLU A 713 -19.76 3.72 -31.13
CA GLU A 713 -18.65 4.43 -30.50
C GLU A 713 -19.02 4.77 -29.06
N PRO A 714 -18.24 4.33 -28.06
CA PRO A 714 -18.54 4.60 -26.65
C PRO A 714 -18.63 6.10 -26.34
N VAL A 715 -19.61 6.48 -25.51
CA VAL A 715 -19.92 7.87 -25.17
C VAL A 715 -19.72 8.15 -23.68
N LEU A 716 -19.52 9.41 -23.32
CA LEU A 716 -19.38 9.87 -21.93
C LEU A 716 -20.70 10.32 -21.29
N THR A 717 -21.71 10.60 -22.13
CA THR A 717 -23.06 10.98 -21.70
C THR A 717 -24.08 10.29 -22.58
N GLY A 718 -25.15 9.79 -21.99
CA GLY A 718 -26.21 9.11 -22.74
C GLY A 718 -27.54 9.17 -22.03
N ALA A 719 -28.62 8.98 -22.80
CA ALA A 719 -29.98 8.91 -22.28
C ALA A 719 -30.82 7.93 -23.08
N LEU A 720 -31.84 7.37 -22.43
CA LEU A 720 -32.81 6.43 -22.98
C LEU A 720 -34.17 6.69 -22.33
N GLY A 721 -35.14 7.11 -23.14
CA GLY A 721 -36.55 7.15 -22.75
C GLY A 721 -37.23 5.83 -23.08
N PHE A 722 -38.22 5.43 -22.29
CA PHE A 722 -38.99 4.21 -22.50
C PHE A 722 -40.44 4.36 -22.05
N ASP A 723 -41.32 3.59 -22.69
CA ASP A 723 -42.73 3.45 -22.33
C ASP A 723 -42.99 2.03 -21.85
N LEU A 724 -43.56 1.87 -20.65
CA LEU A 724 -43.83 0.54 -20.08
C LEU A 724 -45.31 0.38 -19.77
N ARG A 725 -45.94 -0.60 -20.41
CA ARG A 725 -47.32 -0.99 -20.11
C ARG A 725 -47.34 -1.90 -18.87
N VAL A 726 -48.01 -1.46 -17.80
CA VAL A 726 -48.05 -2.20 -16.53
C VAL A 726 -49.28 -3.09 -16.46
N GLU A 727 -49.09 -4.40 -16.58
CA GLU A 727 -50.16 -5.41 -16.45
C GLU A 727 -50.20 -6.05 -15.07
N GLU A 728 -49.02 -6.29 -14.50
CA GLU A 728 -48.81 -6.83 -13.18
C GLU A 728 -47.84 -5.96 -12.37
N SER A 729 -47.78 -6.16 -11.05
CA SER A 729 -46.79 -5.44 -10.25
C SER A 729 -45.39 -5.83 -10.71
N SER A 730 -44.60 -4.81 -11.00
CA SER A 730 -43.28 -4.93 -11.61
C SER A 730 -42.29 -4.02 -10.92
N TRP A 731 -41.00 -4.29 -11.03
CA TRP A 731 -39.96 -3.35 -10.66
C TRP A 731 -39.17 -2.96 -11.91
N VAL A 732 -38.66 -1.73 -11.92
CA VAL A 732 -37.89 -1.15 -13.03
C VAL A 732 -36.57 -0.62 -12.50
N ALA A 733 -35.46 -1.01 -13.11
CA ALA A 733 -34.13 -0.48 -12.81
C ALA A 733 -33.41 -0.08 -14.11
N ALA A 734 -32.41 0.78 -14.02
CA ALA A 734 -31.52 1.09 -15.13
C ALA A 734 -30.10 0.60 -14.82
N ARG A 735 -29.37 0.20 -15.86
CA ARG A 735 -27.95 -0.15 -15.75
C ARG A 735 -27.17 0.23 -17.00
N CYS A 736 -25.90 0.57 -16.84
CA CYS A 736 -25.01 0.86 -17.95
C CYS A 736 -23.64 0.22 -17.78
N TYR A 737 -22.93 0.04 -18.89
CA TYR A 737 -21.69 -0.73 -18.95
C TYR A 737 -20.61 -0.04 -19.79
N GLY A 738 -19.37 -0.17 -19.33
CA GLY A 738 -18.18 0.11 -20.12
C GLY A 738 -18.11 -0.74 -21.40
N PRO A 739 -17.26 -0.37 -22.36
CA PRO A 739 -17.26 -0.94 -23.70
C PRO A 739 -16.92 -2.43 -23.74
N GLY A 740 -17.47 -3.10 -24.75
CA GLY A 740 -17.15 -4.48 -25.10
C GLY A 740 -18.01 -5.52 -24.40
N ASP A 741 -18.07 -6.72 -24.98
CA ASP A 741 -18.94 -7.80 -24.47
C ASP A 741 -18.43 -8.39 -23.14
N GLY A 742 -17.12 -8.27 -22.86
CA GLY A 742 -16.53 -8.60 -21.55
C GLY A 742 -16.62 -7.49 -20.51
N ILE A 743 -17.16 -6.31 -20.87
CA ILE A 743 -17.20 -5.06 -20.09
C ILE A 743 -15.80 -4.59 -19.70
N ALA A 744 -15.45 -3.35 -20.04
CA ALA A 744 -14.16 -2.77 -19.62
C ALA A 744 -14.00 -2.79 -18.09
N ARG A 745 -12.78 -3.05 -17.61
CA ARG A 745 -12.46 -3.26 -16.20
C ARG A 745 -11.41 -2.27 -15.69
N HIS A 746 -11.51 -1.96 -14.41
CA HIS A 746 -10.52 -1.19 -13.66
C HIS A 746 -9.23 -1.99 -13.48
N ARG A 747 -8.15 -1.30 -13.14
CA ARG A 747 -6.84 -1.91 -12.86
C ARG A 747 -6.57 -2.03 -11.36
N ASP A 748 -7.62 -2.20 -10.56
CA ASP A 748 -7.44 -2.58 -9.15
C ASP A 748 -7.15 -4.08 -9.06
N VAL A 749 -6.85 -4.57 -7.85
CA VAL A 749 -6.50 -5.99 -7.65
C VAL A 749 -7.64 -6.97 -7.97
N TRP A 750 -8.88 -6.49 -8.09
CA TRP A 750 -10.08 -7.29 -8.39
C TRP A 750 -10.54 -7.19 -9.85
N GLU A 751 -9.93 -6.32 -10.66
CA GLU A 751 -10.35 -6.00 -12.03
C GLU A 751 -11.86 -5.69 -12.15
N ARG A 752 -12.37 -4.78 -11.31
CA ARG A 752 -13.83 -4.54 -11.24
C ARG A 752 -14.38 -3.95 -12.54
N PRO A 753 -15.58 -4.37 -13.00
CA PRO A 753 -16.16 -3.85 -14.23
C PRO A 753 -16.55 -2.38 -14.07
N ILE A 754 -16.42 -1.60 -15.15
CA ILE A 754 -16.95 -0.24 -15.27
C ILE A 754 -18.45 -0.36 -15.52
N MET A 755 -19.26 0.01 -14.53
CA MET A 755 -20.71 -0.16 -14.57
C MET A 755 -21.44 0.84 -13.66
N ALA A 756 -22.75 0.94 -13.85
CA ALA A 756 -23.65 1.45 -12.82
C ALA A 756 -24.99 0.70 -12.86
N HIS A 757 -25.68 0.63 -11.72
CA HIS A 757 -27.03 0.08 -11.58
C HIS A 757 -27.81 0.86 -10.52
N THR A 758 -29.02 1.30 -10.85
CA THR A 758 -29.90 2.01 -9.91
C THR A 758 -30.61 1.02 -8.98
N SER A 759 -30.98 1.43 -7.77
CA SER A 759 -32.07 0.75 -7.08
C SER A 759 -33.37 0.78 -7.93
N PRO A 760 -34.37 -0.09 -7.66
CA PRO A 760 -35.55 -0.18 -8.50
C PRO A 760 -36.61 0.87 -8.14
N VAL A 761 -37.39 1.29 -9.13
CA VAL A 761 -38.72 1.87 -8.94
C VAL A 761 -39.75 0.75 -8.96
N TYR A 762 -40.64 0.70 -7.97
CA TYR A 762 -41.66 -0.34 -7.86
C TYR A 762 -43.00 0.14 -8.40
N LEU A 763 -43.61 -0.64 -9.29
CA LEU A 763 -44.89 -0.37 -9.92
C LEU A 763 -45.91 -1.36 -9.37
N ALA A 764 -46.89 -0.87 -8.63
CA ALA A 764 -47.97 -1.67 -8.09
C ALA A 764 -49.17 -1.64 -9.05
N ALA A 765 -49.61 -2.82 -9.50
CA ALA A 765 -50.79 -2.91 -10.37
C ALA A 765 -52.07 -2.42 -9.66
N GLY A 766 -52.17 -2.65 -8.34
CA GLY A 766 -53.26 -2.17 -7.49
C GLY A 766 -52.81 -1.17 -6.43
N ASP A 767 -53.51 -1.13 -5.30
CA ASP A 767 -53.25 -0.17 -4.21
C ASP A 767 -51.97 -0.44 -3.41
N ALA A 768 -51.36 -1.61 -3.60
CA ALA A 768 -50.12 -2.02 -2.94
C ALA A 768 -49.24 -2.85 -3.89
N TYR A 769 -47.92 -2.73 -3.74
CA TYR A 769 -46.96 -3.53 -4.49
C TYR A 769 -47.05 -4.98 -4.04
N ARG A 770 -47.41 -5.87 -4.97
CA ARG A 770 -47.56 -7.31 -4.72
C ARG A 770 -47.01 -8.09 -5.90
N ARG A 771 -45.88 -8.76 -5.66
CA ARG A 771 -45.24 -9.68 -6.59
C ARG A 771 -44.80 -10.91 -5.79
N THR A 772 -44.81 -12.08 -6.41
CA THR A 772 -44.35 -13.33 -5.78
C THR A 772 -43.75 -14.23 -6.84
N ASP A 773 -42.77 -15.02 -6.44
CA ASP A 773 -42.16 -16.07 -7.25
C ASP A 773 -42.05 -17.33 -6.38
N GLY A 774 -42.88 -18.33 -6.68
CA GLY A 774 -43.00 -19.53 -5.85
C GLY A 774 -41.71 -20.35 -5.80
N ASP A 775 -40.93 -20.36 -6.88
CA ASP A 775 -39.68 -21.11 -6.96
C ASP A 775 -38.60 -20.44 -6.12
N VAL A 776 -38.54 -19.11 -6.13
CA VAL A 776 -37.62 -18.35 -5.25
C VAL A 776 -38.01 -18.52 -3.79
N LEU A 777 -39.29 -18.46 -3.43
CA LEU A 777 -39.73 -18.69 -2.04
C LEU A 777 -39.39 -20.11 -1.56
N ALA A 778 -39.50 -21.12 -2.44
CA ALA A 778 -39.09 -22.48 -2.12
C ALA A 778 -37.58 -22.59 -1.88
N GLU A 779 -36.77 -21.93 -2.69
CA GLU A 779 -35.32 -21.88 -2.49
C GLU A 779 -34.92 -21.13 -1.22
N MET A 780 -35.59 -20.02 -0.88
CA MET A 780 -35.38 -19.34 0.40
C MET A 780 -35.62 -20.29 1.58
N LEU A 781 -36.67 -21.11 1.52
CA LEU A 781 -36.92 -22.15 2.53
C LEU A 781 -35.81 -23.20 2.55
N HIS A 782 -35.34 -23.67 1.39
CA HIS A 782 -34.22 -24.61 1.32
C HIS A 782 -32.93 -24.02 1.91
N LEU A 783 -32.67 -22.74 1.69
CA LEU A 783 -31.50 -22.04 2.26
C LEU A 783 -31.60 -21.98 3.78
N ILE A 784 -32.76 -21.61 4.32
CA ILE A 784 -33.02 -21.62 5.77
C ILE A 784 -32.85 -23.04 6.35
N ASP A 785 -33.36 -24.07 5.67
CA ASP A 785 -33.20 -25.46 6.09
C ASP A 785 -31.72 -25.90 6.07
N GLY A 786 -30.97 -25.48 5.05
CA GLY A 786 -29.53 -25.70 4.96
C GLY A 786 -28.73 -25.02 6.08
N VAL A 787 -29.10 -23.79 6.46
CA VAL A 787 -28.49 -23.10 7.61
C VAL A 787 -28.80 -23.81 8.91
N GLU A 788 -30.06 -24.23 9.12
CA GLU A 788 -30.41 -25.00 10.32
C GLU A 788 -29.62 -26.30 10.40
N GLU A 789 -29.52 -27.04 9.29
CA GLU A 789 -28.71 -28.26 9.24
C GLU A 789 -27.25 -27.97 9.54
N HIS A 790 -26.68 -26.88 9.00
CA HIS A 790 -25.33 -26.45 9.31
C HIS A 790 -25.14 -26.20 10.81
N ILE A 791 -26.01 -25.40 11.44
CA ILE A 791 -25.94 -25.06 12.87
C ILE A 791 -26.02 -26.32 13.74
N ARG A 792 -26.89 -27.27 13.37
CA ARG A 792 -27.10 -28.49 14.16
C ARG A 792 -26.02 -29.54 13.98
N SER A 793 -25.44 -29.65 12.79
CA SER A 793 -24.61 -30.82 12.42
C SER A 793 -23.14 -30.50 12.16
N ARG A 794 -22.80 -29.24 11.88
CA ARG A 794 -21.46 -28.83 11.43
C ARG A 794 -20.86 -27.69 12.24
N ALA A 795 -21.67 -26.72 12.64
CA ALA A 795 -21.21 -25.58 13.42
C ALA A 795 -20.69 -26.04 14.80
N ARG A 796 -19.70 -25.31 15.32
CA ARG A 796 -19.13 -25.58 16.64
C ARG A 796 -20.00 -24.92 17.70
N THR A 797 -21.00 -25.64 18.19
CA THR A 797 -21.94 -25.16 19.21
C THR A 797 -21.82 -25.94 20.52
N ALA A 798 -21.06 -27.04 20.53
CA ALA A 798 -20.84 -27.88 21.70
C ALA A 798 -19.60 -27.46 22.48
N TRP A 799 -19.77 -27.24 23.78
CA TRP A 799 -18.71 -26.82 24.70
C TRP A 799 -18.35 -27.97 25.67
N PRO A 800 -17.06 -28.12 26.06
CA PRO A 800 -16.62 -29.23 26.91
C PRO A 800 -17.07 -29.12 28.38
N GLY A 801 -17.66 -27.99 28.78
CA GLY A 801 -18.19 -27.71 30.11
C GLY A 801 -19.34 -26.72 30.06
N PRO A 802 -19.90 -26.31 31.22
CA PRO A 802 -20.94 -25.28 31.26
C PRO A 802 -20.40 -23.95 30.72
N VAL A 803 -21.22 -23.26 29.92
CA VAL A 803 -20.91 -21.97 29.29
C VAL A 803 -22.07 -21.01 29.49
N ASP A 804 -21.75 -19.78 29.87
CA ASP A 804 -22.67 -18.66 29.93
C ASP A 804 -22.41 -17.73 28.73
N HIS A 805 -23.30 -17.78 27.74
CA HIS A 805 -23.19 -16.96 26.54
C HIS A 805 -23.63 -15.51 26.80
N ARG A 806 -23.13 -14.55 25.99
CA ARG A 806 -23.49 -13.12 26.08
C ARG A 806 -25.01 -12.89 26.02
N HIS A 807 -25.72 -13.68 25.22
CA HIS A 807 -27.17 -13.59 25.07
C HIS A 807 -27.96 -14.02 26.33
N GLY A 808 -27.29 -14.62 27.33
CA GLY A 808 -27.87 -14.92 28.64
C GLY A 808 -28.94 -16.02 28.68
N THR A 809 -29.14 -16.74 27.57
CA THR A 809 -30.10 -17.85 27.51
C THR A 809 -29.39 -19.18 27.79
N SER A 810 -30.07 -20.10 28.48
CA SER A 810 -29.53 -21.43 28.79
C SER A 810 -29.61 -22.42 27.62
N ASP A 811 -30.35 -22.08 26.55
CA ASP A 811 -30.49 -22.90 25.34
C ASP A 811 -29.93 -22.14 24.15
N HIS A 812 -28.62 -22.28 23.98
CA HIS A 812 -27.85 -21.61 22.94
C HIS A 812 -28.28 -22.04 21.52
N THR A 813 -28.53 -23.33 21.31
CA THR A 813 -28.99 -23.84 20.01
C THR A 813 -30.34 -23.23 19.62
N ARG A 814 -31.29 -23.11 20.57
CA ARG A 814 -32.56 -22.44 20.30
C ARG A 814 -32.37 -20.96 19.99
N TYR A 815 -31.46 -20.27 20.67
CA TYR A 815 -31.13 -18.87 20.37
C TYR A 815 -30.63 -18.68 18.93
N LEU A 816 -29.73 -19.56 18.47
CA LEU A 816 -29.21 -19.52 17.09
C LEU A 816 -30.28 -19.82 16.03
N LEU A 817 -31.25 -20.67 16.34
CA LEU A 817 -32.26 -21.12 15.37
C LEU A 817 -33.52 -20.24 15.33
N ALA A 818 -33.77 -19.44 16.36
CA ALA A 818 -34.98 -18.62 16.45
C ALA A 818 -35.20 -17.69 15.24
N PRO A 819 -34.19 -16.98 14.71
CA PRO A 819 -34.38 -16.13 13.52
C PRO A 819 -34.79 -16.92 12.27
N LEU A 820 -34.34 -18.17 12.13
CA LEU A 820 -34.71 -19.03 11.01
C LEU A 820 -36.19 -19.43 11.07
N ASP A 821 -36.69 -19.72 12.27
CA ASP A 821 -38.11 -20.04 12.48
C ASP A 821 -39.02 -18.85 12.19
N GLU A 822 -38.60 -17.63 12.56
CA GLU A 822 -39.30 -16.39 12.18
C GLU A 822 -39.35 -16.23 10.66
N ALA A 823 -38.22 -16.45 9.98
CA ALA A 823 -38.14 -16.35 8.54
C ALA A 823 -39.03 -17.36 7.81
N ARG A 824 -39.10 -18.61 8.28
CA ARG A 824 -40.02 -19.62 7.72
C ARG A 824 -41.47 -19.20 7.81
N GLN A 825 -41.87 -18.63 8.95
CA GLN A 825 -43.23 -18.14 9.16
C GLN A 825 -43.55 -16.98 8.21
N ALA A 826 -42.62 -16.02 8.08
CA ALA A 826 -42.76 -14.89 7.16
C ALA A 826 -42.90 -15.35 5.70
N ILE A 827 -42.02 -16.24 5.23
CA ILE A 827 -42.05 -16.74 3.84
C ILE A 827 -43.36 -17.50 3.55
N ARG A 828 -43.80 -18.37 4.46
CA ARG A 828 -45.05 -19.14 4.28
C ARG A 828 -46.28 -18.24 4.29
N ALA A 829 -46.27 -17.17 5.08
CA ALA A 829 -47.34 -16.16 5.06
C ALA A 829 -47.41 -15.47 3.69
N SER A 830 -46.27 -15.08 3.12
CA SER A 830 -46.18 -14.49 1.77
C SER A 830 -46.70 -15.45 0.68
N SER A 831 -46.42 -16.76 0.79
CA SER A 831 -46.90 -17.77 -0.18
C SER A 831 -48.42 -18.03 -0.11
N THR A 832 -49.08 -17.79 1.02
CA THR A 832 -50.48 -18.20 1.25
C THR A 832 -51.51 -17.09 1.06
N THR A 833 -51.11 -15.83 1.26
CA THR A 833 -52.06 -14.72 1.37
C THR A 833 -51.95 -13.70 0.23
N GLY A 834 -50.81 -13.63 -0.47
CA GLY A 834 -50.50 -12.47 -1.32
C GLY A 834 -50.54 -11.14 -0.57
N GLU A 835 -50.52 -11.16 0.77
CA GLU A 835 -50.54 -9.98 1.64
C GLU A 835 -49.16 -9.30 1.68
N PRO A 836 -49.11 -7.99 2.01
CA PRO A 836 -47.90 -7.19 1.89
C PRO A 836 -46.75 -7.68 2.75
N ASP A 837 -45.54 -7.38 2.28
CA ASP A 837 -44.28 -7.47 3.01
C ASP A 837 -44.42 -6.96 4.46
N PRO A 838 -44.39 -7.83 5.48
CA PRO A 838 -44.44 -7.41 6.89
C PRO A 838 -43.24 -6.51 7.25
N ALA A 839 -42.12 -6.58 6.50
CA ALA A 839 -40.96 -5.74 6.70
C ALA A 839 -41.16 -4.29 6.26
N ALA A 840 -42.16 -4.01 5.42
CA ALA A 840 -42.45 -2.65 4.93
C ALA A 840 -42.83 -1.67 6.06
N ASP A 841 -43.39 -2.20 7.16
CA ASP A 841 -43.87 -1.41 8.31
C ASP A 841 -42.77 -1.19 9.37
N ARG A 842 -41.70 -2.01 9.37
CA ARG A 842 -40.50 -1.80 10.20
C ARG A 842 -39.55 -0.77 9.59
N ARG A 843 -39.36 -0.75 8.26
CA ARG A 843 -38.47 0.20 7.56
C ARG A 843 -38.99 1.66 7.53
N ARG A 844 -40.18 1.93 8.07
CA ARG A 844 -40.78 3.28 8.19
C ARG A 844 -40.66 3.88 9.60
N ARG A 845 -40.04 3.18 10.56
CA ARG A 845 -39.96 3.59 11.96
C ARG A 845 -38.55 3.91 12.40
#